data_AF-A0A9W8E1I3-F1
#
_entry.id   AF-A0A9W8E1I3-F1
#
_cell.length_a   1.000
_cell.length_b   1.000
_cell.length_c   1.000
_cell.angle_alpha   90.00
_cell.angle_beta   90.00
_cell.angle_gamma   90.00
#
_symmetry.space_group_name_H-M   'P 1'
#
loop_
_entity.id
_entity.type
_entity.pdbx_description
1 polymer ?
#
loop_
_entity_poly.entity_id
_entity_poly.type
_entity_poly.pdbx_seq_one_letter_code
_entity_poly.pdbx_strand_id
1 'polypeptide(L)'
;MNVPVSNTYCTMSLYWIGTDYLLAPIDTRLDTLATLSTMLEEGTLPANQCPCPLWRVTMAFIQDLVQESQVNEVARQASLDLIAVLSRTSLATTDTPVHQEPGLSSARPNVLPTLRAATLALTTFSNFMTLYCTVSRAASQLSPVFPGRLEMATLHLAVLVRWLSDAALILVPLSDHERHGTRPERTATPERSDWSSPGLEELWRLVRDLAEGQAAMSRLAIEYLRVADGHPAASGVITPYRLRLEVASLDLVDTLQRLQHFALRSWAAFHTYPSMDAQLQAQLDALVVPAEFHSALQNPDAALPEPCTIFLVRAANHLSTLEIHLLNEALTEAERLRVLAVCAQFLPYSFPSPWATEPLEALAFQILVILDRQSRGSTERGPGTVSQPVDPKAEVLGHLAGRYAMPLLTQYVQPTFRHATPRWDTSRPHAGRPHRRTQEAQRIQFHEDQPWKKAKPATTHLLRFVVHYLPDAAWDPRHLLAVTPALLTLLDDYDCPYKWQGTVLANGLLDRPTAAAHLRATGLAQAVYEALLGSALYRPDEPCAVPLLQLVFSTQLRLASVLDPPHSEPWYQRMEVLVDQCLLRNFLYHGQRTVVRPILLDQLARYVETMGLSATLFIKVFVTECCLSLREEIRGSADLLAIHLAALRALHSLAVHCRPRLDRYASDIYRSVAVAWAEAHDPANQDLAGKSRFRQHVV
;
A
#
# COMPACT_ATOMS: atom_id res chain seq x y z
N MET A 1 -34.80 -19.14 -29.34
CA MET A 1 -33.71 -19.91 -28.69
C MET A 1 -33.27 -19.11 -27.49
N ASN A 2 -33.81 -19.44 -26.31
CA ASN A 2 -33.59 -18.72 -25.05
C ASN A 2 -32.56 -19.47 -24.22
N VAL A 3 -31.49 -18.79 -23.81
CA VAL A 3 -30.57 -19.24 -22.76
C VAL A 3 -30.83 -18.34 -21.54
N PRO A 4 -31.12 -18.88 -20.33
CA PRO A 4 -31.45 -18.06 -19.18
C PRO A 4 -30.19 -17.58 -18.44
N VAL A 5 -30.23 -16.32 -18.01
CA VAL A 5 -29.21 -15.54 -17.29
C VAL A 5 -29.04 -16.00 -15.81
N SER A 6 -29.34 -17.25 -15.47
CA SER A 6 -29.32 -17.75 -14.08
C SER A 6 -27.97 -18.34 -13.63
N ASN A 7 -27.02 -18.59 -14.53
CA ASN A 7 -25.77 -19.26 -14.19
C ASN A 7 -24.71 -18.34 -13.55
N THR A 8 -24.76 -17.03 -13.76
CA THR A 8 -23.68 -16.14 -13.30
C THR A 8 -23.74 -15.85 -11.80
N TYR A 9 -24.94 -15.90 -11.20
CA TYR A 9 -25.12 -15.62 -9.76
C TYR A 9 -24.70 -16.81 -8.87
N CYS A 10 -24.89 -18.07 -9.32
CA CYS A 10 -24.42 -19.24 -8.56
C CYS A 10 -22.89 -19.38 -8.55
N THR A 11 -22.20 -19.00 -9.63
CA THR A 11 -20.73 -19.04 -9.72
C THR A 11 -20.09 -18.04 -8.76
N MET A 12 -20.70 -16.86 -8.56
CA MET A 12 -20.20 -15.87 -7.58
C MET A 12 -20.45 -16.29 -6.13
N SER A 13 -21.57 -16.95 -5.83
CA SER A 13 -21.87 -17.41 -4.46
C SER A 13 -20.97 -18.57 -4.02
N LEU A 14 -20.63 -19.51 -4.91
CA LEU A 14 -19.68 -20.59 -4.59
C LEU A 14 -18.23 -20.12 -4.60
N TYR A 15 -17.89 -19.10 -5.40
CA TYR A 15 -16.60 -18.42 -5.30
C TYR A 15 -16.45 -17.76 -3.93
N TRP A 16 -17.48 -17.06 -3.44
CA TRP A 16 -17.51 -16.45 -2.11
C TRP A 16 -17.41 -17.47 -0.98
N ILE A 17 -18.18 -18.57 -1.03
CA ILE A 17 -18.11 -19.64 -0.01
C ILE A 17 -16.74 -20.32 -0.01
N GLY A 18 -16.13 -20.50 -1.19
CA GLY A 18 -14.76 -21.02 -1.32
C GLY A 18 -13.70 -20.06 -0.78
N THR A 19 -13.80 -18.75 -1.05
CA THR A 19 -12.87 -17.75 -0.49
C THR A 19 -13.05 -17.58 1.01
N ASP A 20 -14.27 -17.53 1.52
CA ASP A 20 -14.52 -17.39 2.96
C ASP A 20 -14.06 -18.63 3.73
N TYR A 21 -14.24 -19.83 3.16
CA TYR A 21 -13.69 -21.07 3.70
C TYR A 21 -12.15 -21.08 3.72
N LEU A 22 -11.49 -20.55 2.68
CA LEU A 22 -10.03 -20.45 2.60
C LEU A 22 -9.45 -19.38 3.55
N LEU A 23 -10.22 -18.33 3.83
CA LEU A 23 -9.81 -17.22 4.71
C LEU A 23 -10.19 -17.43 6.18
N ALA A 24 -10.97 -18.46 6.51
CA ALA A 24 -11.35 -18.77 7.89
C ALA A 24 -10.16 -19.33 8.72
N PRO A 25 -10.15 -19.10 10.06
CA PRO A 25 -9.21 -19.75 10.98
C PRO A 25 -9.25 -21.28 10.82
N ILE A 26 -8.08 -21.94 10.99
CA ILE A 26 -7.90 -23.39 10.76
C ILE A 26 -8.93 -24.24 11.51
N ASP A 27 -9.28 -23.87 12.74
CA ASP A 27 -10.22 -24.62 13.56
C ASP A 27 -11.62 -24.65 12.93
N THR A 28 -12.08 -23.51 12.40
CA THR A 28 -13.34 -23.37 11.65
C THR A 28 -13.39 -24.23 10.38
N ARG A 29 -12.25 -24.39 9.70
CA ARG A 29 -12.16 -25.23 8.49
C ARG A 29 -12.30 -26.71 8.83
N LEU A 30 -11.65 -27.13 9.91
CA LEU A 30 -11.69 -28.52 10.39
C LEU A 30 -13.09 -28.89 10.90
N ASP A 31 -13.77 -27.99 11.61
CA ASP A 31 -15.15 -28.21 12.06
C ASP A 31 -16.14 -28.30 10.89
N THR A 32 -15.94 -27.48 9.85
CA THR A 32 -16.78 -27.51 8.64
C THR A 32 -16.58 -28.80 7.85
N LEU A 33 -15.35 -29.30 7.75
CA LEU A 33 -15.05 -30.60 7.12
C LEU A 33 -15.58 -31.78 7.93
N ALA A 34 -15.45 -31.74 9.26
CA ALA A 34 -16.01 -32.75 10.15
C ALA A 34 -17.53 -32.80 10.00
N THR A 35 -18.20 -31.65 9.98
CA THR A 35 -19.65 -31.55 9.81
C THR A 35 -20.10 -32.12 8.45
N LEU A 36 -19.40 -31.77 7.36
CA LEU A 36 -19.70 -32.28 6.03
C LEU A 36 -19.44 -33.79 5.89
N SER A 37 -18.41 -34.32 6.55
CA SER A 37 -18.13 -35.76 6.63
C SER A 37 -19.26 -36.49 7.37
N THR A 38 -19.71 -35.93 8.49
CA THR A 38 -20.79 -36.52 9.30
C THR A 38 -22.11 -36.56 8.52
N MET A 39 -22.44 -35.49 7.79
CA MET A 39 -23.65 -35.44 6.94
C MET A 39 -23.60 -36.40 5.73
N LEU A 40 -22.39 -36.74 5.27
CA LEU A 40 -22.15 -37.72 4.20
C LEU A 40 -22.31 -39.15 4.72
N GLU A 41 -21.81 -39.42 5.93
CA GLU A 41 -21.93 -40.72 6.60
C GLU A 41 -23.38 -41.01 7.06
N GLU A 42 -24.12 -39.98 7.47
CA GLU A 42 -25.51 -40.09 7.91
C GLU A 42 -26.53 -40.17 6.75
N GLY A 43 -26.08 -39.97 5.49
CA GLY A 43 -26.94 -40.07 4.32
C GLY A 43 -28.04 -39.00 4.24
N THR A 44 -27.91 -37.90 4.98
CA THR A 44 -28.93 -36.84 5.12
C THR A 44 -28.91 -35.82 3.98
N LEU A 45 -28.01 -35.96 3.00
CA LEU A 45 -27.95 -35.09 1.83
C LEU A 45 -28.94 -35.54 0.73
N PRO A 46 -29.79 -34.65 0.21
CA PRO A 46 -30.85 -35.01 -0.74
C PRO A 46 -30.24 -35.23 -2.14
N ALA A 47 -29.65 -36.40 -2.38
CA ALA A 47 -28.97 -36.74 -3.64
C ALA A 47 -29.91 -36.76 -4.86
N ASN A 48 -31.23 -36.88 -4.67
CA ASN A 48 -32.19 -37.13 -5.74
C ASN A 48 -33.02 -35.92 -6.20
N GLN A 49 -32.79 -34.70 -5.69
CA GLN A 49 -33.61 -33.53 -6.07
C GLN A 49 -32.84 -32.34 -6.66
N CYS A 50 -31.52 -32.41 -6.82
CA CYS A 50 -30.77 -31.35 -7.47
C CYS A 50 -30.56 -31.68 -8.97
N PRO A 51 -31.11 -30.89 -9.92
CA PRO A 51 -30.95 -31.13 -11.36
C PRO A 51 -29.61 -30.61 -11.91
N CYS A 52 -28.71 -30.11 -11.05
CA CYS A 52 -27.40 -29.58 -11.41
C CYS A 52 -26.42 -30.71 -11.82
N PRO A 53 -25.95 -30.76 -13.08
CA PRO A 53 -24.97 -31.76 -13.52
C PRO A 53 -23.62 -31.63 -12.80
N LEU A 54 -23.25 -30.40 -12.39
CA LEU A 54 -21.98 -30.13 -11.72
C LEU A 54 -21.94 -30.69 -10.30
N TRP A 55 -23.06 -30.66 -9.56
CA TRP A 55 -23.18 -31.22 -8.21
C TRP A 55 -22.97 -32.74 -8.21
N ARG A 56 -23.48 -33.44 -9.23
CA ARG A 56 -23.27 -34.88 -9.39
C ARG A 56 -21.81 -35.24 -9.69
N VAL A 57 -21.12 -34.40 -10.46
CA VAL A 57 -19.68 -34.57 -10.76
C VAL A 57 -18.83 -34.34 -9.51
N THR A 58 -19.15 -33.32 -8.71
CA THR A 58 -18.44 -33.04 -7.45
C THR A 58 -18.63 -34.15 -6.42
N MET A 59 -19.85 -34.70 -6.29
CA MET A 59 -20.10 -35.80 -5.34
C MET A 59 -19.49 -37.13 -5.80
N ALA A 60 -19.46 -37.42 -7.10
CA ALA A 60 -18.75 -38.59 -7.64
C ALA A 60 -17.24 -38.50 -7.39
N PHE A 61 -16.63 -37.32 -7.57
CA PHE A 61 -15.21 -37.09 -7.29
C PHE A 61 -14.87 -37.26 -5.80
N ILE A 62 -15.74 -36.82 -4.90
CA ILE A 62 -15.56 -37.00 -3.45
C ILE A 62 -15.72 -38.48 -3.04
N GLN A 63 -16.65 -39.21 -3.64
CA GLN A 63 -16.81 -40.66 -3.39
C GLN A 63 -15.63 -41.49 -3.91
N ASP A 64 -15.06 -41.15 -5.06
CA ASP A 64 -13.86 -41.82 -5.60
C ASP A 64 -12.62 -41.55 -4.72
N LEU A 65 -12.47 -40.32 -4.21
CA LEU A 65 -11.41 -39.95 -3.26
C LEU A 65 -11.48 -40.74 -1.94
N VAL A 66 -12.69 -41.02 -1.45
CA VAL A 66 -12.91 -41.81 -0.23
C VAL A 66 -12.62 -43.29 -0.48
N GLN A 67 -13.00 -43.85 -1.63
CA GLN A 67 -12.72 -45.26 -1.95
C GLN A 67 -11.25 -45.54 -2.26
N GLU A 68 -10.53 -44.62 -2.91
CA GLU A 68 -9.09 -44.81 -3.22
C GLU A 68 -8.16 -44.62 -2.01
N SER A 69 -8.64 -44.00 -0.92
CA SER A 69 -7.89 -43.85 0.33
C SER A 69 -7.56 -45.18 1.02
N GLN A 70 -8.25 -46.28 0.66
CA GLN A 70 -7.99 -47.61 1.23
C GLN A 70 -6.90 -48.43 0.52
N VAL A 71 -6.32 -47.96 -0.60
CA VAL A 71 -5.51 -48.83 -1.49
C VAL A 71 -3.98 -48.64 -1.39
N ASN A 72 -3.45 -47.65 -0.65
CA ASN A 72 -2.01 -47.38 -0.66
C ASN A 72 -1.20 -48.01 0.50
N GLU A 73 -1.11 -49.34 0.50
CA GLU A 73 -0.29 -50.12 1.45
C GLU A 73 1.21 -49.76 1.40
N VAL A 74 1.69 -49.22 0.27
CA VAL A 74 3.11 -48.85 0.07
C VAL A 74 3.49 -47.57 0.83
N ALA A 75 2.62 -46.56 0.86
CA ALA A 75 2.85 -45.33 1.62
C ALA A 75 2.71 -45.56 3.14
N ARG A 76 1.82 -46.49 3.52
CA ARG A 76 1.68 -46.98 4.89
C ARG A 76 2.93 -47.72 5.34
N GLN A 77 3.50 -48.60 4.51
CA GLN A 77 4.73 -49.33 4.82
C GLN A 77 5.96 -48.41 4.94
N ALA A 78 6.12 -47.44 4.02
CA ALA A 78 7.21 -46.46 4.09
C ALA A 78 7.16 -45.58 5.36
N SER A 79 5.94 -45.26 5.82
CA SER A 79 5.71 -44.51 7.06
C SER A 79 6.02 -45.35 8.30
N LEU A 80 5.68 -46.64 8.30
CA LEU A 80 6.00 -47.58 9.38
C LEU A 80 7.51 -47.87 9.47
N ASP A 81 8.20 -47.98 8.33
CA ASP A 81 9.65 -48.17 8.27
C ASP A 81 10.40 -46.95 8.81
N LEU A 82 9.92 -45.73 8.52
CA LEU A 82 10.48 -44.48 9.05
C LEU A 82 10.25 -44.36 10.57
N ILE A 83 9.06 -44.72 11.07
CA ILE A 83 8.77 -44.79 12.51
C ILE A 83 9.68 -45.82 13.21
N ALA A 84 9.97 -46.95 12.56
CA ALA A 84 10.87 -47.98 13.10
C ALA A 84 12.35 -47.55 13.12
N VAL A 85 12.78 -46.66 12.21
CA VAL A 85 14.12 -46.06 12.22
C VAL A 85 14.24 -45.02 13.35
N LEU A 86 13.22 -44.18 13.52
CA LEU A 86 13.19 -43.15 14.57
C LEU A 86 13.02 -43.72 15.99
N SER A 87 12.35 -44.86 16.12
CA SER A 87 12.24 -45.58 17.39
C SER A 87 13.59 -46.20 17.82
N ARG A 88 14.43 -46.61 16.84
CA ARG A 88 15.77 -47.15 17.09
C ARG A 88 16.78 -46.07 17.49
N THR A 89 16.69 -44.86 16.94
CA THR A 89 17.52 -43.72 17.35
C THR A 89 17.12 -43.16 18.72
N SER A 90 15.86 -43.32 19.12
CA SER A 90 15.38 -42.97 20.47
C SER A 90 15.81 -43.96 21.57
N LEU A 91 16.11 -45.22 21.25
CA LEU A 91 16.54 -46.24 22.22
C LEU A 91 18.07 -46.26 22.42
N ALA A 92 18.84 -45.75 21.46
CA ALA A 92 20.30 -45.63 21.55
C ALA A 92 20.78 -44.58 22.58
N THR A 93 19.87 -43.76 23.13
CA THR A 93 20.18 -42.71 24.12
C THR A 93 19.91 -43.12 25.57
N THR A 94 19.49 -44.37 25.84
CA THR A 94 19.02 -44.78 27.18
C THR A 94 19.78 -45.87 27.92
N ASP A 95 20.78 -46.55 27.34
CA ASP A 95 21.50 -47.63 28.05
C ASP A 95 23.01 -47.36 28.23
N THR A 96 23.34 -46.53 29.23
CA THR A 96 24.63 -46.64 29.95
C THR A 96 24.38 -46.37 31.44
N PRO A 97 24.70 -47.30 32.37
CA PRO A 97 24.52 -47.06 33.79
C PRO A 97 25.67 -46.20 34.31
N VAL A 98 25.39 -44.93 34.59
CA VAL A 98 26.35 -44.01 35.22
C VAL A 98 26.22 -44.11 36.74
N HIS A 99 27.31 -44.53 37.39
CA HIS A 99 27.51 -44.38 38.82
C HIS A 99 27.41 -42.89 39.22
N GLN A 100 26.69 -42.63 40.31
CA GLN A 100 26.39 -41.31 40.86
C GLN A 100 27.65 -40.53 41.29
N GLU A 101 27.82 -39.32 40.76
CA GLU A 101 28.43 -38.21 41.50
C GLU A 101 27.41 -37.06 41.64
N PRO A 102 27.33 -36.40 42.81
CA PRO A 102 26.31 -35.39 43.08
C PRO A 102 26.81 -33.99 42.73
N GLY A 103 26.18 -33.35 41.74
CA GLY A 103 26.25 -31.90 41.59
C GLY A 103 26.24 -31.38 40.16
N LEU A 104 25.07 -31.35 39.52
CA LEU A 104 24.71 -30.41 38.44
C LEU A 104 23.22 -30.59 38.11
N SER A 105 22.39 -29.65 38.59
CA SER A 105 20.97 -29.60 38.28
C SER A 105 20.70 -28.81 37.00
N SER A 106 19.77 -29.36 36.20
CA SER A 106 18.87 -28.68 35.27
C SER A 106 19.48 -27.87 34.10
N ALA A 107 19.60 -28.51 32.94
CA ALA A 107 19.32 -27.87 31.65
C ALA A 107 19.34 -28.89 30.49
N ARG A 108 18.24 -29.64 30.27
CA ARG A 108 17.85 -30.08 28.92
C ARG A 108 16.33 -30.25 28.81
N PRO A 109 15.61 -29.18 28.44
CA PRO A 109 14.37 -29.33 27.68
C PRO A 109 14.45 -28.40 26.46
N ASN A 110 14.57 -28.93 25.23
CA ASN A 110 14.15 -28.22 23.99
C ASN A 110 14.48 -28.96 22.68
N VAL A 111 15.09 -30.15 22.70
CA VAL A 111 15.31 -30.90 21.45
C VAL A 111 14.00 -31.56 20.95
N LEU A 112 13.10 -31.93 21.86
CA LEU A 112 11.87 -32.67 21.55
C LEU A 112 10.78 -31.83 20.83
N PRO A 113 10.51 -30.55 21.19
CA PRO A 113 9.57 -29.71 20.45
C PRO A 113 10.04 -29.42 19.02
N THR A 114 11.35 -29.22 18.83
CA THR A 114 11.96 -28.90 17.55
C THR A 114 11.98 -30.10 16.60
N LEU A 115 12.27 -31.30 17.11
CA LEU A 115 12.12 -32.55 16.34
C LEU A 115 10.64 -32.83 15.98
N ARG A 116 9.70 -32.50 16.87
CA ARG A 116 8.26 -32.61 16.56
C ARG A 116 7.83 -31.62 15.47
N ALA A 117 8.33 -30.39 15.48
CA ALA A 117 8.06 -29.41 14.44
C ALA A 117 8.64 -29.84 13.07
N ALA A 118 9.87 -30.36 13.06
CA ALA A 118 10.50 -30.88 11.84
C ALA A 118 9.77 -32.12 11.30
N THR A 119 9.34 -33.02 12.18
CA THR A 119 8.56 -34.21 11.80
C THR A 119 7.19 -33.82 11.25
N LEU A 120 6.51 -32.86 11.89
CA LEU A 120 5.21 -32.35 11.41
C LEU A 120 5.36 -31.67 10.04
N ALA A 121 6.43 -30.89 9.83
CA ALA A 121 6.72 -30.25 8.54
C ALA A 121 6.96 -31.28 7.42
N LEU A 122 7.76 -32.32 7.69
CA LEU A 122 8.05 -33.39 6.71
C LEU A 122 6.84 -34.27 6.40
N THR A 123 6.01 -34.56 7.40
CA THR A 123 4.76 -35.33 7.21
C THR A 123 3.74 -34.52 6.41
N THR A 124 3.64 -33.22 6.67
CA THR A 124 2.77 -32.30 5.92
C THR A 124 3.24 -32.16 4.46
N PHE A 125 4.55 -32.10 4.23
CA PHE A 125 5.15 -32.11 2.89
C PHE A 125 4.85 -33.40 2.12
N SER A 126 4.97 -34.57 2.76
CA SER A 126 4.66 -35.86 2.13
C SER A 126 3.18 -35.99 1.76
N ASN A 127 2.27 -35.57 2.64
CA ASN A 127 0.83 -35.57 2.39
C ASN A 127 0.44 -34.60 1.25
N PHE A 128 1.06 -33.42 1.22
CA PHE A 128 0.87 -32.44 0.15
C PHE A 128 1.35 -32.95 -1.21
N MET A 129 2.53 -33.58 -1.26
CA MET A 129 3.07 -34.16 -2.50
C MET A 129 2.23 -35.33 -3.01
N THR A 130 1.69 -36.14 -2.08
CA THR A 130 0.75 -37.22 -2.44
C THR A 130 -0.53 -36.65 -3.05
N LEU A 131 -1.13 -35.64 -2.42
CA LEU A 131 -2.31 -34.94 -2.94
C LEU A 131 -2.05 -34.29 -4.32
N TYR A 132 -0.88 -33.66 -4.48
CA TYR A 132 -0.45 -33.04 -5.74
C TYR A 132 -0.33 -34.08 -6.86
N CYS A 133 0.31 -35.22 -6.60
CA CYS A 133 0.44 -36.30 -7.58
C CYS A 133 -0.92 -36.90 -7.96
N THR A 134 -1.84 -37.07 -7.01
CA THR A 134 -3.19 -37.59 -7.26
C THR A 134 -4.03 -36.61 -8.08
N VAL A 135 -4.00 -35.31 -7.74
CA VAL A 135 -4.71 -34.26 -8.50
C VAL A 135 -4.12 -34.08 -9.90
N SER A 136 -2.79 -34.20 -10.05
CA SER A 136 -2.10 -34.13 -11.35
C SER A 136 -2.43 -35.32 -12.25
N ARG A 137 -2.55 -36.54 -11.69
CA ARG A 137 -2.99 -37.75 -12.42
C ARG A 137 -4.47 -37.70 -12.81
N ALA A 138 -5.33 -37.22 -11.90
CA ALA A 138 -6.75 -37.02 -12.21
C ALA A 138 -6.95 -35.93 -13.29
N ALA A 139 -6.10 -34.89 -13.28
CA ALA A 139 -6.10 -33.83 -14.28
C ALA A 139 -5.56 -34.29 -15.66
N SER A 140 -4.66 -35.28 -15.71
CA SER A 140 -4.13 -35.80 -16.99
C SER A 140 -5.09 -36.77 -17.69
N GLN A 141 -5.99 -37.42 -16.96
CA GLN A 141 -7.02 -38.31 -17.52
C GLN A 141 -8.28 -37.57 -18.02
N LEU A 142 -8.46 -36.30 -17.62
CA LEU A 142 -9.61 -35.47 -17.99
C LEU A 142 -9.16 -34.23 -18.77
N SER A 143 -9.01 -34.34 -20.08
CA SER A 143 -8.85 -33.18 -20.98
C SER A 143 -9.58 -33.46 -22.29
N PRO A 144 -10.39 -32.51 -22.84
CA PRO A 144 -9.89 -31.17 -23.17
C PRO A 144 -10.95 -30.05 -23.10
N VAL A 145 -11.13 -29.37 -21.96
CA VAL A 145 -11.75 -28.02 -21.93
C VAL A 145 -11.30 -27.26 -20.67
N PHE A 146 -10.81 -26.03 -20.84
CA PHE A 146 -10.55 -24.96 -19.86
C PHE A 146 -9.09 -24.64 -19.45
N PRO A 147 -8.60 -23.40 -19.70
CA PRO A 147 -7.24 -22.95 -19.40
C PRO A 147 -6.99 -22.48 -17.95
N GLY A 148 -8.03 -22.28 -17.12
CA GLY A 148 -7.88 -21.71 -15.76
C GLY A 148 -7.16 -22.61 -14.72
N ARG A 149 -6.87 -23.87 -15.05
CA ARG A 149 -6.23 -24.81 -14.10
C ARG A 149 -4.70 -24.75 -14.11
N LEU A 150 -4.08 -24.22 -15.17
CA LEU A 150 -2.62 -24.03 -15.24
C LEU A 150 -2.16 -22.84 -14.38
N GLU A 151 -2.97 -21.78 -14.30
CA GLU A 151 -2.72 -20.64 -13.42
C GLU A 151 -2.71 -21.06 -11.94
N MET A 152 -3.61 -21.97 -11.54
CA MET A 152 -3.66 -22.48 -10.17
C MET A 152 -2.41 -23.33 -9.83
N ALA A 153 -1.91 -24.13 -10.77
CA ALA A 153 -0.66 -24.87 -10.59
C ALA A 153 0.55 -23.94 -10.45
N THR A 154 0.56 -22.82 -11.18
CA THR A 154 1.62 -21.80 -11.12
C THR A 154 1.58 -21.04 -9.79
N LEU A 155 0.38 -20.71 -9.30
CA LEU A 155 0.16 -20.08 -7.99
C LEU A 155 0.61 -21.00 -6.85
N HIS A 156 0.28 -22.30 -6.92
CA HIS A 156 0.73 -23.28 -5.93
C HIS A 156 2.24 -23.48 -5.93
N LEU A 157 2.90 -23.41 -7.10
CA LEU A 157 4.36 -23.44 -7.18
C LEU A 157 4.99 -22.20 -6.51
N ALA A 158 4.42 -21.02 -6.71
CA ALA A 158 4.91 -19.79 -6.10
C ALA A 158 4.77 -19.80 -4.56
N VAL A 159 3.66 -20.35 -4.05
CA VAL A 159 3.44 -20.55 -2.61
C VAL A 159 4.45 -21.55 -2.03
N LEU A 160 4.75 -22.63 -2.75
CA LEU A 160 5.74 -23.64 -2.34
C LEU A 160 7.15 -23.05 -2.25
N VAL A 161 7.56 -22.22 -3.22
CA VAL A 161 8.87 -21.56 -3.24
C VAL A 161 9.02 -20.58 -2.07
N ARG A 162 7.97 -19.80 -1.78
CA ARG A 162 7.92 -18.91 -0.61
C ARG A 162 8.08 -19.72 0.69
N TRP A 163 7.33 -20.81 0.83
CA TRP A 163 7.33 -21.62 2.04
C TRP A 163 8.69 -22.30 2.30
N LEU A 164 9.37 -22.78 1.26
CA LEU A 164 10.72 -23.34 1.37
C LEU A 164 11.78 -22.27 1.72
N SER A 165 11.58 -21.03 1.24
CA SER A 165 12.46 -19.90 1.56
C SER A 165 12.31 -19.48 3.03
N ASP A 166 11.08 -19.44 3.53
CA ASP A 166 10.77 -19.13 4.93
C ASP A 166 11.25 -20.26 5.88
N ALA A 167 11.13 -21.52 5.47
CA ALA A 167 11.68 -22.65 6.22
C ALA A 167 13.21 -22.62 6.30
N ALA A 168 13.90 -22.22 5.23
CA ALA A 168 15.36 -22.06 5.22
C ALA A 168 15.80 -20.94 6.18
N LEU A 169 15.06 -19.82 6.25
CA LEU A 169 15.32 -18.71 7.17
C LEU A 169 15.15 -19.11 8.64
N ILE A 170 14.24 -20.04 8.95
CA ILE A 170 14.02 -20.58 10.31
C ILE A 170 15.14 -21.55 10.73
N LEU A 171 15.85 -22.17 9.79
CA LEU A 171 16.92 -23.13 10.08
C LEU A 171 18.29 -22.46 10.33
N VAL A 172 18.51 -21.23 9.85
CA VAL A 172 19.77 -20.47 10.06
C VAL A 172 20.08 -20.19 11.56
N PRO A 173 19.11 -19.78 12.42
CA PRO A 173 19.35 -19.54 13.86
C PRO A 173 19.71 -20.79 14.68
N LEU A 174 19.40 -22.01 14.19
CA LEU A 174 19.76 -23.26 14.89
C LEU A 174 21.28 -23.48 14.94
N SER A 175 22.02 -22.92 13.97
CA SER A 175 23.49 -23.02 13.92
C SER A 175 24.21 -22.08 14.90
N ASP A 176 23.56 -21.00 15.33
CA ASP A 176 24.12 -20.05 16.31
C ASP A 176 23.79 -20.44 17.75
N HIS A 177 22.71 -21.18 18.00
CA HIS A 177 22.36 -21.60 19.36
C HIS A 177 23.28 -22.70 19.92
N GLU A 178 23.92 -23.51 19.06
CA GLU A 178 24.98 -24.45 19.46
C GLU A 178 26.31 -23.75 19.85
N ARG A 179 26.50 -22.46 19.51
CA ARG A 179 27.74 -21.72 19.74
C ARG A 179 27.84 -21.00 21.09
N HIS A 180 26.75 -20.93 21.86
CA HIS A 180 26.71 -20.18 23.13
C HIS A 180 26.50 -21.05 24.37
N GLY A 181 27.00 -22.29 24.34
CA GLY A 181 27.26 -23.09 25.53
C GLY A 181 28.64 -22.81 26.12
N THR A 182 28.69 -22.02 27.19
CA THR A 182 29.85 -21.72 28.07
C THR A 182 30.95 -20.78 27.53
N ARG A 183 31.24 -19.75 28.34
CA ARG A 183 32.26 -18.71 28.11
C ARG A 183 33.52 -19.11 28.90
N PRO A 184 34.67 -19.40 28.28
CA PRO A 184 35.91 -19.53 29.03
C PRO A 184 36.61 -18.16 29.15
N GLU A 185 37.23 -17.93 30.30
CA GLU A 185 38.08 -16.78 30.54
C GLU A 185 39.29 -16.78 29.60
N ARG A 186 39.65 -15.57 29.16
CA ARG A 186 40.76 -15.26 28.24
C ARG A 186 42.08 -15.77 28.79
N THR A 187 42.78 -16.61 28.03
CA THR A 187 44.22 -16.49 27.70
C THR A 187 44.70 -17.71 26.89
N ALA A 188 44.71 -17.58 25.56
CA ALA A 188 45.67 -18.19 24.62
C ALA A 188 45.17 -17.97 23.18
N THR A 189 46.11 -17.73 22.27
CA THR A 189 45.90 -17.63 20.81
C THR A 189 45.24 -18.89 20.24
N PRO A 190 44.30 -18.77 19.28
CA PRO A 190 43.67 -19.95 18.69
C PRO A 190 44.57 -20.54 17.60
N GLU A 191 45.04 -21.77 17.82
CA GLU A 191 45.42 -22.66 16.73
C GLU A 191 44.18 -23.03 15.92
N ARG A 192 44.35 -23.12 14.60
CA ARG A 192 43.33 -23.57 13.64
C ARG A 192 42.78 -24.94 14.07
N SER A 193 41.59 -24.95 14.66
CA SER A 193 40.76 -26.16 14.72
C SER A 193 40.13 -26.40 13.35
N ASP A 194 40.13 -27.65 12.90
CA ASP A 194 39.43 -28.08 11.68
C ASP A 194 37.92 -28.00 11.90
N TRP A 195 37.28 -27.06 11.21
CA TRP A 195 35.84 -26.85 11.23
C TRP A 195 35.16 -27.68 10.13
N SER A 196 35.12 -29.00 10.33
CA SER A 196 34.17 -29.87 9.61
C SER A 196 33.18 -30.42 10.63
N SER A 197 32.13 -29.66 10.91
CA SER A 197 30.97 -30.21 11.62
C SER A 197 30.18 -31.04 10.61
N PRO A 198 30.12 -32.38 10.76
CA PRO A 198 29.43 -33.24 9.80
C PRO A 198 27.93 -32.90 9.67
N GLY A 199 27.32 -32.31 10.70
CA GLY A 199 25.91 -31.89 10.65
C GLY A 199 25.63 -30.73 9.70
N LEU A 200 26.58 -29.78 9.55
CA LEU A 200 26.43 -28.64 8.65
C LEU A 200 26.63 -29.08 7.19
N GLU A 201 27.55 -30.00 6.96
CA GLU A 201 27.80 -30.61 5.64
C GLU A 201 26.63 -31.49 5.19
N GLU A 202 25.99 -32.22 6.12
CA GLU A 202 24.79 -33.03 5.86
C GLU A 202 23.55 -32.16 5.57
N LEU A 203 23.38 -31.03 6.27
CA LEU A 203 22.31 -30.06 5.99
C LEU A 203 22.49 -29.42 4.60
N TRP A 204 23.72 -29.06 4.24
CA TRP A 204 24.02 -28.52 2.90
C TRP A 204 23.89 -29.55 1.79
N ARG A 205 24.16 -30.83 2.08
CA ARG A 205 23.87 -31.92 1.15
C ARG A 205 22.36 -32.03 0.92
N LEU A 206 21.55 -32.00 1.98
CA LEU A 206 20.08 -32.03 1.89
C LEU A 206 19.49 -30.87 1.08
N VAL A 207 19.97 -29.64 1.29
CA VAL A 207 19.53 -28.47 0.50
C VAL A 207 19.90 -28.62 -0.98
N ARG A 208 21.09 -29.16 -1.27
CA ARG A 208 21.56 -29.42 -2.63
C ARG A 208 20.72 -30.50 -3.31
N ASP A 209 20.46 -31.61 -2.62
CA ASP A 209 19.65 -32.72 -3.13
C ASP A 209 18.21 -32.27 -3.41
N LEU A 210 17.64 -31.39 -2.56
CA LEU A 210 16.31 -30.80 -2.79
C LEU A 210 16.28 -29.90 -4.03
N ALA A 211 17.31 -29.06 -4.21
CA ALA A 211 17.44 -28.18 -5.36
C ALA A 211 17.65 -28.96 -6.67
N GLU A 212 18.45 -30.03 -6.62
CA GLU A 212 18.65 -30.93 -7.76
C GLU A 212 17.37 -31.70 -8.11
N GLY A 213 16.61 -32.15 -7.10
CA GLY A 213 15.30 -32.76 -7.28
C GLY A 213 14.28 -31.81 -7.92
N GLN A 214 14.25 -30.54 -7.51
CA GLN A 214 13.40 -29.52 -8.12
C GLN A 214 13.82 -29.21 -9.57
N ALA A 215 15.13 -29.13 -9.85
CA ALA A 215 15.64 -28.95 -11.21
C ALA A 215 15.34 -30.18 -12.11
N ALA A 216 15.33 -31.39 -11.56
CA ALA A 216 14.91 -32.60 -12.28
C ALA A 216 13.40 -32.58 -12.59
N MET A 217 12.56 -32.18 -11.64
CA MET A 217 11.11 -32.04 -11.81
C MET A 217 10.74 -30.98 -12.85
N SER A 218 11.42 -29.82 -12.84
CA SER A 218 11.24 -28.78 -13.86
C SER A 218 11.64 -29.27 -15.25
N ARG A 219 12.74 -30.04 -15.37
CA ARG A 219 13.15 -30.67 -16.64
C ARG A 219 12.12 -31.68 -17.14
N LEU A 220 11.55 -32.50 -16.24
CA LEU A 220 10.48 -33.44 -16.56
C LEU A 220 9.19 -32.73 -17.03
N ALA A 221 8.83 -31.62 -16.39
CA ALA A 221 7.69 -30.80 -16.79
C ALA A 221 7.90 -30.15 -18.17
N ILE A 222 9.12 -29.67 -18.47
CA ILE A 222 9.48 -29.13 -19.78
C ILE A 222 9.43 -30.22 -20.87
N GLU A 223 9.93 -31.42 -20.58
CA GLU A 223 9.92 -32.53 -21.53
C GLU A 223 8.49 -33.04 -21.79
N TYR A 224 7.63 -33.05 -20.77
CA TYR A 224 6.20 -33.34 -20.91
C TYR A 224 5.48 -32.29 -21.79
N LEU A 225 5.79 -31.00 -21.60
CA LEU A 225 5.25 -29.93 -22.43
C LEU A 225 5.78 -30.00 -23.88
N ARG A 226 7.01 -30.46 -24.11
CA ARG A 226 7.55 -30.75 -25.46
C ARG A 226 6.78 -31.86 -26.18
N VAL A 227 6.42 -32.93 -25.48
CA VAL A 227 5.61 -34.01 -26.05
C VAL A 227 4.19 -33.52 -26.36
N ALA A 228 3.63 -32.65 -25.51
CA ALA A 228 2.33 -32.02 -25.75
C ALA A 228 2.32 -31.02 -26.93
N ASP A 229 3.44 -30.33 -27.19
CA ASP A 229 3.62 -29.39 -28.31
C ASP A 229 3.58 -30.08 -29.69
N GLY A 230 3.87 -31.39 -29.74
CA GLY A 230 3.74 -32.22 -30.94
C GLY A 230 2.28 -32.50 -31.34
N HIS A 231 1.30 -32.13 -30.52
CA HIS A 231 -0.11 -32.32 -30.80
C HIS A 231 -0.69 -31.10 -31.54
N PRO A 232 -1.28 -31.26 -32.74
CA PRO A 232 -1.62 -30.14 -33.64
C PRO A 232 -2.68 -29.16 -33.10
N ALA A 233 -3.33 -29.47 -31.98
CA ALA A 233 -4.34 -28.60 -31.35
C ALA A 233 -3.79 -27.67 -30.25
N ALA A 234 -2.52 -27.81 -29.83
CA ALA A 234 -2.01 -27.18 -28.60
C ALA A 234 -0.88 -26.13 -28.81
N SER A 235 -0.29 -26.09 -30.01
CA SER A 235 0.93 -25.30 -30.32
C SER A 235 0.79 -23.77 -30.11
N GLY A 236 -0.43 -23.21 -30.22
CA GLY A 236 -0.66 -21.77 -30.05
C GLY A 236 -0.74 -21.29 -28.59
N VAL A 237 -1.03 -22.19 -27.65
CA VAL A 237 -1.26 -21.84 -26.23
C VAL A 237 -0.08 -22.24 -25.35
N ILE A 238 0.69 -23.28 -25.70
CA ILE A 238 1.75 -23.84 -24.85
C ILE A 238 3.07 -23.04 -24.94
N THR A 239 3.38 -22.48 -26.11
CA THR A 239 4.65 -21.77 -26.39
C THR A 239 4.99 -20.64 -25.40
N PRO A 240 4.06 -19.75 -24.99
CA PRO A 240 4.35 -18.69 -24.00
C PRO A 240 4.63 -19.22 -22.59
N TYR A 241 3.99 -20.33 -22.19
CA TYR A 241 4.19 -20.93 -20.87
C TYR A 241 5.49 -21.72 -20.80
N ARG A 242 5.88 -22.37 -21.90
CA ARG A 242 7.20 -23.00 -22.05
C ARG A 242 8.31 -21.97 -21.89
N LEU A 243 8.22 -20.82 -22.56
CA LEU A 243 9.18 -19.73 -22.43
C LEU A 243 9.24 -19.18 -20.98
N ARG A 244 8.08 -19.04 -20.31
CA ARG A 244 8.05 -18.61 -18.90
C ARG A 244 8.64 -19.63 -17.93
N LEU A 245 8.45 -20.93 -18.16
CA LEU A 245 9.02 -22.00 -17.34
C LEU A 245 10.52 -22.18 -17.60
N GLU A 246 10.96 -22.08 -18.86
CA GLU A 246 12.39 -22.09 -19.22
C GLU A 246 13.10 -20.90 -18.56
N VAL A 247 12.53 -19.68 -18.64
CA VAL A 247 13.03 -18.48 -17.96
C VAL A 247 13.01 -18.63 -16.43
N ALA A 248 11.91 -19.11 -15.84
CA ALA A 248 11.83 -19.31 -14.38
C ALA A 248 12.80 -20.39 -13.87
N SER A 249 13.10 -21.42 -14.66
CA SER A 249 14.07 -22.46 -14.30
C SER A 249 15.52 -21.97 -14.39
N LEU A 250 15.83 -21.16 -15.39
CA LEU A 250 17.13 -20.48 -15.53
C LEU A 250 17.31 -19.44 -14.43
N ASP A 251 16.28 -18.65 -14.13
CA ASP A 251 16.29 -17.69 -13.03
C ASP A 251 16.39 -18.38 -11.67
N LEU A 252 15.78 -19.55 -11.45
CA LEU A 252 15.89 -20.25 -10.17
C LEU A 252 17.30 -20.80 -9.94
N VAL A 253 17.92 -21.41 -10.95
CA VAL A 253 19.31 -21.91 -10.86
C VAL A 253 20.29 -20.76 -10.70
N ASP A 254 20.12 -19.67 -11.46
CA ASP A 254 20.95 -18.47 -11.34
C ASP A 254 20.69 -17.75 -10.00
N THR A 255 19.45 -17.72 -9.50
CA THR A 255 19.10 -17.17 -8.18
C THR A 255 19.69 -18.01 -7.06
N LEU A 256 19.67 -19.34 -7.15
CA LEU A 256 20.29 -20.23 -6.16
C LEU A 256 21.81 -20.15 -6.21
N GLN A 257 22.43 -20.03 -7.39
CA GLN A 257 23.86 -19.77 -7.53
C GLN A 257 24.24 -18.39 -7.02
N ARG A 258 23.41 -17.36 -7.24
CA ARG A 258 23.60 -16.01 -6.69
C ARG A 258 23.37 -15.96 -5.19
N LEU A 259 22.43 -16.75 -4.64
CA LEU A 259 22.22 -16.91 -3.20
C LEU A 259 23.37 -17.67 -2.55
N GLN A 260 23.90 -18.69 -3.21
CA GLN A 260 25.13 -19.38 -2.77
C GLN A 260 26.33 -18.44 -2.81
N HIS A 261 26.47 -17.66 -3.89
CA HIS A 261 27.56 -16.69 -4.04
C HIS A 261 27.43 -15.50 -3.08
N PHE A 262 26.19 -15.08 -2.80
CA PHE A 262 25.84 -14.07 -1.79
C PHE A 262 26.07 -14.60 -0.38
N ALA A 263 25.67 -15.83 -0.06
CA ALA A 263 25.94 -16.45 1.25
C ALA A 263 27.44 -16.61 1.48
N LEU A 264 28.20 -17.07 0.47
CA LEU A 264 29.66 -17.16 0.54
C LEU A 264 30.34 -15.79 0.62
N ARG A 265 29.82 -14.76 -0.07
CA ARG A 265 30.33 -13.38 0.01
C ARG A 265 29.95 -12.68 1.31
N SER A 266 28.75 -12.88 1.82
CA SER A 266 28.27 -12.36 3.10
C SER A 266 29.01 -13.03 4.26
N TRP A 267 29.33 -14.33 4.14
CA TRP A 267 30.18 -15.05 5.08
C TRP A 267 31.64 -14.60 5.03
N ALA A 268 32.21 -14.38 3.84
CA ALA A 268 33.56 -13.84 3.69
C ALA A 268 33.67 -12.36 4.11
N ALA A 269 32.64 -11.55 3.82
CA ALA A 269 32.54 -10.15 4.26
C ALA A 269 32.31 -10.03 5.76
N PHE A 270 31.72 -11.06 6.40
CA PHE A 270 31.59 -11.15 7.86
C PHE A 270 32.93 -11.13 8.59
N HIS A 271 34.04 -11.37 7.88
CA HIS A 271 35.38 -11.48 8.44
C HIS A 271 36.33 -10.36 8.00
N THR A 272 35.86 -9.42 7.18
CA THR A 272 36.59 -8.19 6.81
C THR A 272 35.63 -7.01 6.78
N TYR A 273 35.17 -6.55 7.94
CA TYR A 273 34.15 -5.51 8.00
C TYR A 273 34.73 -4.09 7.98
N PRO A 274 34.29 -3.19 7.08
CA PRO A 274 34.35 -1.75 7.33
C PRO A 274 33.55 -1.39 8.59
N SER A 275 33.81 -0.21 9.18
CA SER A 275 33.08 0.23 10.38
C SER A 275 31.56 0.19 10.14
N MET A 276 30.82 -0.26 11.15
CA MET A 276 29.35 -0.40 11.19
C MET A 276 28.61 0.80 10.56
N ASP A 277 29.08 2.01 10.85
CA ASP A 277 28.60 3.28 10.30
C ASP A 277 28.57 3.30 8.76
N ALA A 278 29.56 2.70 8.10
CA ALA A 278 29.68 2.71 6.64
C ALA A 278 28.66 1.76 5.98
N GLN A 279 28.34 0.64 6.61
CA GLN A 279 27.36 -0.31 6.11
C GLN A 279 25.94 0.22 6.29
N LEU A 280 25.61 0.73 7.48
CA LEU A 280 24.32 1.37 7.73
C LEU A 280 24.12 2.55 6.76
N GLN A 281 25.16 3.36 6.56
CA GLN A 281 25.10 4.46 5.61
C GLN A 281 24.86 3.98 4.18
N ALA A 282 25.56 2.95 3.71
CA ALA A 282 25.35 2.39 2.38
C ALA A 282 23.93 1.83 2.19
N GLN A 283 23.35 1.21 3.22
CA GLN A 283 21.97 0.70 3.18
C GLN A 283 20.95 1.84 3.14
N LEU A 284 21.16 2.90 3.94
CA LEU A 284 20.29 4.07 3.94
C LEU A 284 20.38 4.84 2.61
N ASP A 285 21.58 4.95 2.03
CA ASP A 285 21.79 5.59 0.72
C ASP A 285 21.14 4.78 -0.41
N ALA A 286 21.11 3.44 -0.30
CA ALA A 286 20.42 2.58 -1.25
C ALA A 286 18.87 2.67 -1.16
N LEU A 287 18.34 3.17 -0.05
CA LEU A 287 16.91 3.38 0.19
C LEU A 287 16.40 4.75 -0.29
N VAL A 288 17.29 5.61 -0.81
CA VAL A 288 16.89 6.91 -1.37
C VAL A 288 16.09 6.68 -2.64
N VAL A 289 14.83 7.15 -2.66
CA VAL A 289 13.93 7.01 -3.80
C VAL A 289 14.47 7.78 -5.02
N PRO A 290 14.66 7.13 -6.19
CA PRO A 290 15.11 7.78 -7.42
C PRO A 290 14.12 8.85 -7.93
N ALA A 291 14.61 9.87 -8.64
CA ALA A 291 13.77 10.93 -9.18
C ALA A 291 12.83 10.43 -10.29
N GLU A 292 13.28 9.47 -11.10
CA GLU A 292 12.51 8.82 -12.18
C GLU A 292 11.29 8.07 -11.63
N PHE A 293 11.32 7.71 -10.35
CA PHE A 293 10.20 7.08 -9.68
C PHE A 293 9.05 8.07 -9.46
N HIS A 294 9.36 9.33 -9.19
CA HIS A 294 8.36 10.37 -8.97
C HIS A 294 7.61 10.78 -10.23
N SER A 295 8.21 10.67 -11.41
CA SER A 295 7.50 10.90 -12.68
C SER A 295 6.53 9.77 -13.00
N ALA A 296 6.91 8.51 -12.72
CA ALA A 296 6.00 7.36 -12.85
C ALA A 296 4.78 7.47 -11.93
N LEU A 297 4.93 8.07 -10.73
CA LEU A 297 3.83 8.30 -9.78
C LEU A 297 2.74 9.26 -10.29
N GLN A 298 3.04 10.09 -11.29
CA GLN A 298 2.07 11.06 -11.82
C GLN A 298 1.02 10.41 -12.74
N ASN A 299 1.22 9.15 -13.14
CA ASN A 299 0.31 8.40 -13.98
C ASN A 299 0.01 7.02 -13.35
N PRO A 300 -0.96 6.94 -12.42
CA PRO A 300 -1.26 5.70 -11.69
C PRO A 300 -1.74 4.55 -12.60
N ASP A 301 -2.22 4.86 -13.81
CA ASP A 301 -2.69 3.87 -14.79
C ASP A 301 -1.55 3.31 -15.66
N ALA A 302 -0.35 3.90 -15.60
CA ALA A 302 0.81 3.37 -16.32
C ALA A 302 1.45 2.21 -15.55
N ALA A 303 1.81 1.14 -16.26
CA ALA A 303 2.63 0.07 -15.68
C ALA A 303 3.93 0.65 -15.10
N LEU A 304 4.31 0.21 -13.89
CA LEU A 304 5.55 0.64 -13.26
C LEU A 304 6.73 0.30 -14.18
N PRO A 305 7.60 1.28 -14.50
CA PRO A 305 8.83 1.00 -15.23
C PRO A 305 9.65 -0.09 -14.54
N GLU A 306 10.35 -0.94 -15.30
CA GLU A 306 11.23 -1.99 -14.76
C GLU A 306 12.20 -1.49 -13.66
N PRO A 307 12.87 -0.32 -13.81
CA PRO A 307 13.71 0.25 -12.76
C PRO A 307 12.97 0.46 -11.44
N CYS A 308 11.67 0.75 -11.51
CA CYS A 308 10.85 0.98 -10.34
C CYS A 308 10.63 -0.31 -9.54
N THR A 309 10.30 -1.40 -10.24
CA THR A 309 10.11 -2.72 -9.64
C THR A 309 11.41 -3.22 -8.98
N ILE A 310 12.56 -3.04 -9.65
CA ILE A 310 13.87 -3.42 -9.11
C ILE A 310 14.17 -2.69 -7.79
N PHE A 311 13.88 -1.39 -7.73
CA PHE A 311 14.07 -0.61 -6.52
C PHE A 311 13.16 -1.07 -5.38
N LEU A 312 11.88 -1.40 -5.63
CA LEU A 312 10.99 -1.89 -4.56
C LEU A 312 11.51 -3.18 -3.92
N VAL A 313 11.99 -4.13 -4.73
CA VAL A 313 12.60 -5.38 -4.24
C VAL A 313 13.86 -5.09 -3.41
N ARG A 314 14.73 -4.20 -3.90
CA ARG A 314 15.92 -3.78 -3.15
C ARG A 314 15.56 -3.08 -1.85
N ALA A 315 14.57 -2.21 -1.86
CA ALA A 315 14.10 -1.49 -0.68
C ALA A 315 13.58 -2.46 0.39
N ALA A 316 12.79 -3.47 0.00
CA ALA A 316 12.32 -4.50 0.91
C ALA A 316 13.49 -5.26 1.57
N ASN A 317 14.50 -5.66 0.78
CA ASN A 317 15.68 -6.35 1.30
C ASN A 317 16.50 -5.47 2.25
N HIS A 318 16.69 -4.19 1.90
CA HIS A 318 17.42 -3.26 2.75
C HIS A 318 16.68 -2.95 4.05
N LEU A 319 15.36 -2.75 4.01
CA LEU A 319 14.55 -2.55 5.21
C LEU A 319 14.55 -3.81 6.09
N SER A 320 14.47 -5.02 5.51
CA SER A 320 14.52 -6.27 6.30
C SER A 320 15.87 -6.43 6.99
N THR A 321 16.95 -6.06 6.29
CA THR A 321 18.29 -6.06 6.88
C THR A 321 18.39 -5.04 8.01
N LEU A 322 17.82 -3.84 7.82
CA LEU A 322 17.79 -2.78 8.82
C LEU A 322 17.02 -3.20 10.07
N GLU A 323 15.88 -3.88 9.92
CA GLU A 323 15.10 -4.44 11.03
C GLU A 323 15.95 -5.39 11.88
N ILE A 324 16.68 -6.32 11.26
CA ILE A 324 17.57 -7.25 11.96
C ILE A 324 18.67 -6.49 12.72
N HIS A 325 19.25 -5.45 12.13
CA HIS A 325 20.28 -4.64 12.81
C HIS A 325 19.70 -3.91 14.03
N LEU A 326 18.51 -3.32 13.90
CA LEU A 326 17.81 -2.62 14.97
C LEU A 326 17.43 -3.51 16.15
N LEU A 327 17.16 -4.80 15.91
CA LEU A 327 16.87 -5.74 16.97
C LEU A 327 18.11 -6.08 17.82
N ASN A 328 19.31 -6.00 17.23
CA ASN A 328 20.54 -6.46 17.87
C ASN A 328 21.34 -5.33 18.53
N GLU A 329 21.23 -4.09 18.05
CA GLU A 329 22.11 -2.99 18.46
C GLU A 329 21.37 -1.72 18.83
N ALA A 330 21.93 -1.00 19.81
CA ALA A 330 21.43 0.30 20.22
C ALA A 330 21.93 1.38 19.26
N LEU A 331 21.03 1.93 18.44
CA LEU A 331 21.36 3.06 17.57
C LEU A 331 21.61 4.34 18.37
N THR A 332 22.56 5.13 17.89
CA THR A 332 22.74 6.54 18.27
C THR A 332 21.54 7.38 17.84
N GLU A 333 21.35 8.56 18.45
CA GLU A 333 20.23 9.43 18.11
C GLU A 333 20.24 9.90 16.65
N ALA A 334 21.44 10.15 16.10
CA ALA A 334 21.61 10.55 14.71
C ALA A 334 21.21 9.42 13.74
N GLU A 335 21.55 8.17 14.06
CA GLU A 335 21.16 7.01 13.26
C GLU A 335 19.65 6.76 13.33
N ARG A 336 19.04 6.85 14.52
CA ARG A 336 17.57 6.75 14.68
C ARG A 336 16.85 7.77 13.82
N LEU A 337 17.35 9.00 13.81
CA LEU A 337 16.79 10.07 12.99
C LEU A 337 16.89 9.77 11.48
N ARG A 338 18.02 9.21 11.03
CA ARG A 338 18.19 8.78 9.63
C ARG A 338 17.26 7.63 9.26
N VAL A 339 17.17 6.59 10.11
CA VAL A 339 16.26 5.46 9.90
C VAL A 339 14.81 5.93 9.84
N LEU A 340 14.41 6.80 10.76
CA LEU A 340 13.08 7.42 10.76
C LEU A 340 12.84 8.18 9.47
N ALA A 341 13.82 8.98 9.02
CA ALA A 341 13.70 9.75 7.79
C ALA A 341 13.56 8.86 6.53
N VAL A 342 14.18 7.67 6.53
CA VAL A 342 14.01 6.71 5.44
C VAL A 342 12.64 6.02 5.53
N CYS A 343 12.27 5.49 6.70
CA CYS A 343 11.01 4.76 6.89
C CYS A 343 9.77 5.64 6.66
N ALA A 344 9.83 6.92 7.04
CA ALA A 344 8.74 7.86 6.83
C ALA A 344 8.38 8.07 5.34
N GLN A 345 9.28 7.73 4.41
CA GLN A 345 9.01 7.79 2.96
C GLN A 345 8.06 6.69 2.50
N PHE A 346 7.99 5.58 3.24
CA PHE A 346 7.21 4.38 2.90
C PHE A 346 5.91 4.23 3.71
N LEU A 347 5.58 5.18 4.59
CA LEU A 347 4.32 5.17 5.34
C LEU A 347 3.16 5.59 4.44
N PRO A 348 1.99 4.93 4.49
CA PRO A 348 0.87 5.31 3.67
C PRO A 348 0.39 6.69 4.11
N TYR A 349 -0.03 7.47 3.13
CA TYR A 349 -0.65 8.73 3.44
C TYR A 349 -1.89 8.90 2.58
N SER A 350 -3.05 8.49 3.10
CA SER A 350 -4.44 8.75 2.63
C SER A 350 -4.72 8.69 1.11
N PHE A 351 -3.76 8.25 0.32
CA PHE A 351 -3.78 8.14 -1.11
C PHE A 351 -3.13 6.80 -1.41
N PRO A 352 -3.69 6.02 -2.34
CA PRO A 352 -3.03 4.84 -2.87
C PRO A 352 -1.78 5.36 -3.57
N SER A 353 -0.69 5.44 -2.82
CA SER A 353 0.58 5.55 -3.48
C SER A 353 0.80 4.20 -4.16
N PRO A 354 1.07 4.15 -5.47
CA PRO A 354 1.39 2.89 -6.12
C PRO A 354 2.69 2.25 -5.57
N TRP A 355 3.43 2.92 -4.67
CA TRP A 355 4.54 2.32 -3.91
C TRP A 355 4.15 1.71 -2.55
N ALA A 356 2.99 2.06 -1.98
CA ALA A 356 2.50 1.45 -0.74
C ALA A 356 1.92 0.07 -1.06
N THR A 357 2.78 -0.80 -1.56
CA THR A 357 2.54 -2.23 -1.39
C THR A 357 2.47 -2.44 0.11
N GLU A 358 1.38 -3.03 0.58
CA GLU A 358 1.20 -3.38 2.00
C GLU A 358 2.46 -3.97 2.67
N PRO A 359 3.33 -4.74 1.97
CA PRO A 359 4.57 -5.25 2.55
C PRO A 359 5.62 -4.19 2.93
N LEU A 360 5.91 -3.20 2.08
CA LEU A 360 6.93 -2.19 2.39
C LEU A 360 6.48 -1.26 3.50
N GLU A 361 5.20 -0.91 3.50
CA GLU A 361 4.57 -0.18 4.58
C GLU A 361 4.66 -0.95 5.90
N ALA A 362 4.26 -2.23 5.89
CA ALA A 362 4.26 -3.05 7.10
C ALA A 362 5.67 -3.15 7.69
N LEU A 363 6.67 -3.34 6.84
CA LEU A 363 8.07 -3.43 7.24
C LEU A 363 8.62 -2.10 7.76
N ALA A 364 8.35 -0.99 7.06
CA ALA A 364 8.72 0.35 7.54
C ALA A 364 8.06 0.64 8.89
N PHE A 365 6.79 0.27 9.07
CA PHE A 365 6.10 0.45 10.34
C PHE A 365 6.67 -0.44 11.45
N GLN A 366 7.01 -1.70 11.18
CA GLN A 366 7.68 -2.59 12.14
C GLN A 366 9.00 -1.99 12.64
N ILE A 367 9.82 -1.46 11.72
CA ILE A 367 11.05 -0.75 12.05
C ILE A 367 10.76 0.45 12.97
N LEU A 368 9.73 1.23 12.67
CA LEU A 368 9.33 2.37 13.51
C LEU A 368 8.85 1.94 14.89
N VAL A 369 8.17 0.80 15.03
CA VAL A 369 7.80 0.23 16.34
C VAL A 369 9.05 -0.14 17.16
N ILE A 370 10.08 -0.70 16.52
CA ILE A 370 11.35 -1.00 17.19
C ILE A 370 12.03 0.30 17.64
N LEU A 371 12.11 1.31 16.78
CA LEU A 371 12.65 2.62 17.11
C LEU A 371 11.89 3.29 18.26
N ASP A 372 10.56 3.19 18.27
CA ASP A 372 9.72 3.74 19.33
C ASP A 372 10.05 3.10 20.68
N ARG A 373 10.14 1.77 20.73
CA ARG A 373 10.54 1.03 21.95
C ARG A 373 11.93 1.45 22.44
N GLN A 374 12.91 1.55 21.54
CA GLN A 374 14.25 2.01 21.89
C GLN A 374 14.29 3.46 22.37
N SER A 375 13.36 4.31 21.90
CA SER A 375 13.30 5.73 22.26
C SER A 375 12.64 5.96 23.62
N ARG A 376 11.61 5.17 23.99
CA ARG A 376 10.91 5.32 25.27
C ARG A 376 11.77 4.98 26.49
N GLY A 377 12.90 4.29 26.30
CA GLY A 377 13.75 3.81 27.39
C GLY A 377 13.03 2.76 28.25
N SER A 378 13.76 2.09 29.14
CA SER A 378 13.21 1.09 30.07
C SER A 378 12.34 1.68 31.18
N THR A 379 11.90 2.93 31.06
CA THR A 379 11.00 3.57 32.02
C THR A 379 9.66 2.84 32.00
N GLU A 380 9.52 1.92 32.96
CA GLU A 380 8.34 1.11 33.21
C GLU A 380 7.09 2.00 33.14
N ARG A 381 6.18 1.67 32.21
CA ARG A 381 4.84 2.27 32.21
C ARG A 381 4.21 1.94 33.55
N GLY A 382 4.09 2.95 34.42
CA GLY A 382 3.36 2.82 35.67
C GLY A 382 1.95 2.28 35.39
N PRO A 383 1.45 1.32 36.17
CA PRO A 383 0.12 0.74 35.99
C PRO A 383 -0.92 1.80 36.39
N GLY A 384 -1.37 2.63 35.45
CA GLY A 384 -2.28 3.70 35.83
C GLY A 384 -2.78 4.54 34.68
N THR A 385 -3.75 3.99 33.96
CA THR A 385 -4.93 4.63 33.34
C THR A 385 -5.22 3.95 32.01
N VAL A 386 -6.28 3.15 31.97
CA VAL A 386 -6.81 2.53 30.75
C VAL A 386 -7.52 3.64 29.96
N SER A 387 -6.75 4.40 29.17
CA SER A 387 -7.32 5.26 28.14
C SER A 387 -7.85 4.38 26.99
N GLN A 388 -8.88 4.88 26.29
CA GLN A 388 -9.58 4.21 25.19
C GLN A 388 -8.65 3.59 24.13
N PRO A 389 -9.13 2.62 23.33
CA PRO A 389 -8.35 2.01 22.26
C PRO A 389 -8.02 3.06 21.17
N VAL A 390 -6.90 3.75 21.36
CA VAL A 390 -6.24 4.54 20.32
C VAL A 390 -5.59 3.54 19.38
N ASP A 391 -5.70 3.78 18.07
CA ASP A 391 -4.99 3.01 17.06
C ASP A 391 -3.48 2.94 17.44
N PRO A 392 -2.93 1.74 17.72
CA PRO A 392 -1.56 1.60 18.19
C PRO A 392 -0.54 2.13 17.18
N LYS A 393 -0.89 2.14 15.88
CA LYS A 393 -0.06 2.74 14.83
C LYS A 393 0.01 4.25 14.99
N ALA A 394 -1.12 4.91 15.19
CA ALA A 394 -1.17 6.35 15.41
C ALA A 394 -0.41 6.77 16.68
N GLU A 395 -0.47 5.97 17.76
CA GLU A 395 0.29 6.26 19.00
C GLU A 395 1.81 6.22 18.76
N VAL A 396 2.31 5.15 18.13
CA VAL A 396 3.74 4.99 17.82
C VAL A 396 4.25 6.12 16.92
N LEU A 397 3.53 6.38 15.82
CA LEU A 397 3.94 7.43 14.88
C LEU A 397 3.84 8.82 15.50
N GLY A 398 2.84 9.06 16.35
CA GLY A 398 2.69 10.31 17.09
C GLY A 398 3.80 10.56 18.11
N HIS A 399 4.23 9.52 18.83
CA HIS A 399 5.36 9.63 19.76
C HIS A 399 6.67 9.94 19.01
N LEU A 400 6.96 9.21 17.93
CA LEU A 400 8.14 9.45 17.10
C LEU A 400 8.13 10.84 16.46
N ALA A 401 6.99 11.29 15.92
CA ALA A 401 6.84 12.63 15.40
C ALA A 401 7.05 13.69 16.49
N GLY A 402 6.46 13.51 17.68
CA GLY A 402 6.66 14.41 18.83
C GLY A 402 8.12 14.54 19.25
N ARG A 403 8.88 13.44 19.23
CA ARG A 403 10.29 13.43 19.60
C ARG A 403 11.20 14.01 18.52
N TYR A 404 10.96 13.68 17.26
CA TYR A 404 11.90 13.91 16.17
C TYR A 404 11.47 14.97 15.14
N ALA A 405 10.29 15.59 15.27
CA ALA A 405 9.82 16.59 14.32
C ALA A 405 10.82 17.74 14.10
N MET A 406 11.30 18.38 15.16
CA MET A 406 12.22 19.52 15.01
C MET A 406 13.57 19.10 14.38
N PRO A 407 14.24 18.01 14.82
CA PRO A 407 15.42 17.49 14.11
C PRO A 407 15.15 17.15 12.64
N LEU A 408 14.04 16.50 12.31
CA LEU A 408 13.68 16.18 10.92
C LEU A 408 13.52 17.46 10.08
N LEU A 409 12.80 18.45 10.62
CA LEU A 409 12.56 19.71 9.93
C LEU A 409 13.85 20.50 9.72
N THR A 410 14.70 20.61 10.74
CA THR A 410 15.92 21.43 10.68
C THR A 410 17.07 20.78 9.91
N GLN A 411 17.22 19.45 9.99
CA GLN A 411 18.35 18.76 9.37
C GLN A 411 18.05 18.26 7.95
N TYR A 412 16.80 17.92 7.64
CA TYR A 412 16.42 17.35 6.34
C TYR A 412 15.55 18.28 5.51
N VAL A 413 14.50 18.87 6.12
CA VAL A 413 13.54 19.68 5.36
C VAL A 413 14.09 21.05 5.00
N GLN A 414 14.40 21.88 6.00
CA GLN A 414 14.83 23.26 5.77
C GLN A 414 16.03 23.39 4.82
N PRO A 415 17.11 22.59 4.93
CA PRO A 415 18.27 22.73 4.04
C PRO A 415 17.92 22.45 2.58
N THR A 416 16.98 21.53 2.35
CA THR A 416 16.50 21.16 1.01
C THR A 416 15.69 22.29 0.37
N PHE A 417 14.85 22.98 1.15
CA PHE A 417 14.01 24.08 0.66
C PHE A 417 14.68 25.47 0.74
N ARG A 418 15.86 25.59 1.34
CA ARG A 418 16.58 26.89 1.48
C ARG A 418 16.92 27.55 0.13
N HIS A 419 17.03 26.75 -0.93
CA HIS A 419 17.33 27.20 -2.28
C HIS A 419 16.09 27.24 -3.19
N ALA A 420 14.90 26.97 -2.63
CA ALA A 420 13.66 26.87 -3.38
C ALA A 420 12.93 28.21 -3.55
N THR A 421 13.45 29.29 -2.97
CA THR A 421 13.09 30.65 -3.37
C THR A 421 14.12 31.14 -4.38
N PRO A 422 13.70 31.58 -5.58
CA PRO A 422 14.62 32.21 -6.49
C PRO A 422 15.21 33.40 -5.75
N ARG A 423 16.53 33.41 -5.59
CA ARG A 423 17.22 34.66 -5.28
C ARG A 423 17.21 35.46 -6.58
N TRP A 424 16.04 35.98 -6.97
CA TRP A 424 15.99 37.04 -7.96
C TRP A 424 16.91 38.09 -7.40
N ASP A 425 18.02 38.30 -8.09
CA ASP A 425 19.16 39.00 -7.56
C ASP A 425 18.80 40.47 -7.35
N THR A 426 18.11 40.77 -6.25
CA THR A 426 17.85 42.13 -5.78
C THR A 426 19.17 42.85 -5.47
N SER A 427 20.29 42.11 -5.44
CA SER A 427 21.64 42.63 -5.24
C SER A 427 22.23 43.35 -6.46
N ARG A 428 21.46 43.55 -7.55
CA ARG A 428 21.80 44.57 -8.55
C ARG A 428 20.89 45.81 -8.46
N PRO A 429 20.99 46.64 -7.40
CA PRO A 429 20.29 47.93 -7.33
C PRO A 429 20.71 48.91 -8.44
N HIS A 430 21.77 48.61 -9.21
CA HIS A 430 22.31 49.48 -10.26
C HIS A 430 22.34 48.88 -11.68
N ALA A 431 21.99 47.60 -11.85
CA ALA A 431 21.72 47.08 -13.19
C ALA A 431 20.24 47.34 -13.47
N GLY A 432 19.94 48.21 -14.44
CA GLY A 432 18.56 48.60 -14.77
C GLY A 432 17.59 47.41 -14.86
N ARG A 433 16.30 47.67 -14.66
CA ARG A 433 15.22 46.67 -14.64
C ARG A 433 15.50 45.56 -15.67
N PRO A 434 15.74 44.31 -15.23
CA PRO A 434 16.01 43.23 -16.16
C PRO A 434 14.88 43.17 -17.19
N HIS A 435 15.23 42.98 -18.45
CA HIS A 435 14.25 42.92 -19.52
C HIS A 435 13.22 41.82 -19.19
N ARG A 436 11.92 42.08 -19.37
CA ARG A 436 10.84 41.15 -18.96
C ARG A 436 11.04 39.72 -19.49
N ARG A 437 11.63 39.58 -20.68
CA ARG A 437 11.96 38.27 -21.27
C ARG A 437 13.06 37.51 -20.53
N THR A 438 14.08 38.18 -19.99
CA THR A 438 15.12 37.51 -19.21
C THR A 438 14.60 37.07 -17.85
N GLN A 439 13.67 37.81 -17.25
CA GLN A 439 13.01 37.39 -16.01
C GLN A 439 12.15 36.14 -16.22
N GLU A 440 11.38 36.09 -17.31
CA GLU A 440 10.55 34.91 -17.60
C GLU A 440 11.41 33.67 -17.91
N ALA A 441 12.48 33.82 -18.69
CA ALA A 441 13.41 32.72 -18.96
C ALA A 441 14.09 32.21 -17.67
N GLN A 442 14.50 33.12 -16.79
CA GLN A 442 15.05 32.75 -15.48
C GLN A 442 14.00 32.07 -14.58
N ARG A 443 12.74 32.48 -14.68
CA ARG A 443 11.64 31.86 -13.94
C ARG A 443 11.38 30.43 -14.44
N ILE A 444 11.34 30.22 -15.76
CA ILE A 444 11.19 28.89 -16.36
C ILE A 444 12.35 28.00 -15.94
N GLN A 445 13.60 28.46 -16.11
CA GLN A 445 14.78 27.70 -15.72
C GLN A 445 14.78 27.38 -14.22
N PHE A 446 14.37 28.33 -13.38
CA PHE A 446 14.25 28.10 -11.95
C PHE A 446 13.27 26.97 -11.62
N HIS A 447 12.14 26.92 -12.33
CA HIS A 447 11.11 25.90 -12.13
C HIS A 447 11.58 24.52 -12.62
N GLU A 448 12.26 24.44 -13.75
CA GLU A 448 12.75 23.16 -14.31
C GLU A 448 13.92 22.54 -13.52
N ASP A 449 14.77 23.37 -12.89
CA ASP A 449 15.99 22.95 -12.19
C ASP A 449 15.92 23.07 -10.67
N GLN A 450 14.73 22.88 -10.09
CA GLN A 450 14.58 22.91 -8.63
C GLN A 450 15.37 21.77 -7.96
N PRO A 451 16.42 22.08 -7.17
CA PRO A 451 17.32 21.06 -6.63
C PRO A 451 16.61 20.10 -5.68
N TRP A 452 15.58 20.57 -4.97
CA TRP A 452 14.84 19.75 -4.01
C TRP A 452 14.04 18.62 -4.67
N LYS A 453 13.53 18.83 -5.89
CA LYS A 453 12.82 17.80 -6.67
C LYS A 453 13.77 16.72 -7.16
N LYS A 454 14.94 17.13 -7.67
CA LYS A 454 15.90 16.21 -8.29
C LYS A 454 16.75 15.47 -7.26
N ALA A 455 17.27 16.18 -6.26
CA ALA A 455 18.24 15.62 -5.32
C ALA A 455 17.60 14.97 -4.10
N LYS A 456 16.44 15.45 -3.64
CA LYS A 456 15.84 15.03 -2.36
C LYS A 456 14.31 15.03 -2.35
N PRO A 457 13.65 14.35 -3.31
CA PRO A 457 12.19 14.36 -3.41
C PRO A 457 11.49 13.76 -2.17
N ALA A 458 12.14 12.81 -1.51
CA ALA A 458 11.80 12.22 -0.21
C ALA A 458 11.43 13.23 0.90
N THR A 459 11.98 14.44 0.83
CA THR A 459 11.79 15.48 1.84
C THR A 459 10.33 15.92 1.98
N THR A 460 9.56 15.83 0.90
CA THR A 460 8.11 16.10 0.92
C THR A 460 7.35 15.09 1.80
N HIS A 461 7.77 13.83 1.79
CA HIS A 461 7.21 12.79 2.66
C HIS A 461 7.56 13.02 4.13
N LEU A 462 8.77 13.51 4.43
CA LEU A 462 9.13 13.90 5.80
C LEU A 462 8.27 15.06 6.32
N LEU A 463 8.04 16.06 5.47
CA LEU A 463 7.15 17.16 5.80
C LEU A 463 5.74 16.65 6.10
N ARG A 464 5.26 15.71 5.28
CA ARG A 464 3.96 15.05 5.47
C ARG A 464 3.88 14.22 6.74
N PHE A 465 4.93 13.45 7.06
CA PHE A 465 5.06 12.71 8.30
C PHE A 465 4.86 13.64 9.51
N VAL A 466 5.61 14.75 9.54
CA VAL A 466 5.53 15.71 10.64
C VAL A 466 4.15 16.33 10.72
N VAL A 467 3.59 16.82 9.62
CA VAL A 467 2.27 17.45 9.61
C VAL A 467 1.16 16.48 10.06
N HIS A 468 1.23 15.22 9.62
CA HIS A 468 0.17 14.25 9.84
C HIS A 468 0.24 13.57 11.20
N TYR A 469 1.45 13.30 11.72
CA TYR A 469 1.61 12.51 12.94
C TYR A 469 2.00 13.33 14.18
N LEU A 470 2.50 14.57 14.05
CA LEU A 470 2.81 15.40 15.22
C LEU A 470 1.53 15.63 16.05
N PRO A 471 1.48 15.24 17.35
CA PRO A 471 0.30 15.41 18.19
C PRO A 471 -0.12 16.88 18.26
N ASP A 472 -1.43 17.16 18.34
CA ASP A 472 -1.93 18.56 18.33
C ASP A 472 -1.28 19.41 19.43
N ALA A 473 -1.19 18.87 20.64
CA ALA A 473 -0.57 19.52 21.81
C ALA A 473 0.95 19.74 21.69
N ALA A 474 1.63 19.07 20.75
CA ALA A 474 3.07 19.20 20.54
C ALA A 474 3.43 20.31 19.52
N TRP A 475 2.43 20.85 18.81
CA TRP A 475 2.67 21.97 17.91
C TRP A 475 3.10 23.21 18.70
N ASP A 476 4.20 23.80 18.27
CA ASP A 476 4.68 25.09 18.76
C ASP A 476 4.97 26.04 17.57
N PRO A 477 5.15 27.35 17.80
CA PRO A 477 5.44 28.29 16.71
C PRO A 477 6.71 27.98 15.91
N ARG A 478 7.71 27.31 16.50
CA ARG A 478 8.96 26.95 15.82
C ARG A 478 8.72 25.86 14.78
N HIS A 479 7.84 24.90 15.07
CA HIS A 479 7.45 23.88 14.10
C HIS A 479 6.83 24.51 12.86
N LEU A 480 5.90 25.46 13.04
CA LEU A 480 5.30 26.17 11.91
C LEU A 480 6.33 26.98 11.13
N LEU A 481 7.18 27.76 11.80
CA LEU A 481 8.23 28.52 11.12
C LEU A 481 9.17 27.61 10.30
N ALA A 482 9.36 26.35 10.72
CA ALA A 482 10.16 25.39 9.99
C ALA A 482 9.41 24.69 8.84
N VAL A 483 8.11 24.43 9.00
CA VAL A 483 7.24 23.81 7.98
C VAL A 483 6.86 24.79 6.87
N THR A 484 6.55 26.04 7.23
CA THR A 484 5.92 27.00 6.32
C THR A 484 6.74 27.33 5.07
N PRO A 485 8.08 27.52 5.09
CA PRO A 485 8.83 27.77 3.86
C PRO A 485 8.71 26.64 2.83
N ALA A 486 8.76 25.38 3.29
CA ALA A 486 8.60 24.21 2.42
C ALA A 486 7.14 24.10 1.93
N LEU A 487 6.17 24.34 2.81
CA LEU A 487 4.75 24.37 2.46
C LEU A 487 4.45 25.42 1.36
N LEU A 488 4.93 26.66 1.53
CA LEU A 488 4.73 27.73 0.55
C LEU A 488 5.41 27.40 -0.78
N THR A 489 6.63 26.81 -0.74
CA THR A 489 7.29 26.33 -1.96
C THR A 489 6.43 25.33 -2.70
N LEU A 490 5.82 24.37 -1.99
CA LEU A 490 4.94 23.36 -2.61
C LEU A 490 3.66 23.99 -3.17
N LEU A 491 3.05 24.94 -2.46
CA LEU A 491 1.83 25.64 -2.90
C LEU A 491 2.08 26.55 -4.13
N ASP A 492 3.26 27.16 -4.22
CA ASP A 492 3.67 28.04 -5.33
C ASP A 492 4.29 27.27 -6.50
N ASP A 493 4.46 25.96 -6.36
CA ASP A 493 5.17 25.14 -7.35
C ASP A 493 4.44 25.09 -8.70
N TYR A 494 5.14 25.02 -9.82
CA TYR A 494 4.46 25.01 -11.12
C TYR A 494 3.83 23.64 -11.46
N ASP A 495 4.26 22.54 -10.84
CA ASP A 495 3.77 21.20 -11.10
C ASP A 495 2.54 20.88 -10.22
N CYS A 496 1.45 20.44 -10.85
CA CYS A 496 0.20 20.07 -10.17
C CYS A 496 0.37 19.15 -8.95
N PRO A 497 1.16 18.05 -9.03
CA PRO A 497 1.26 17.11 -7.92
C PRO A 497 1.85 17.72 -6.66
N TYR A 498 2.82 18.64 -6.79
CA TYR A 498 3.42 19.30 -5.63
C TYR A 498 2.51 20.39 -5.05
N LYS A 499 1.76 21.12 -5.90
CA LYS A 499 0.68 22.01 -5.44
C LYS A 499 -0.37 21.24 -4.65
N TRP A 500 -0.76 20.08 -5.15
CA TRP A 500 -1.73 19.22 -4.49
C TRP A 500 -1.20 18.73 -3.14
N GLN A 501 0.05 18.26 -3.07
CA GLN A 501 0.69 17.91 -1.81
C GLN A 501 0.76 19.08 -0.83
N GLY A 502 1.16 20.27 -1.30
CA GLY A 502 1.14 21.49 -0.49
C GLY A 502 -0.26 21.79 0.07
N THR A 503 -1.29 21.62 -0.75
CA THR A 503 -2.70 21.81 -0.33
C THR A 503 -3.12 20.76 0.70
N VAL A 504 -2.73 19.49 0.53
CA VAL A 504 -2.97 18.42 1.52
C VAL A 504 -2.32 18.76 2.87
N LEU A 505 -1.08 19.23 2.84
CA LEU A 505 -0.35 19.64 4.05
C LEU A 505 -1.01 20.84 4.72
N ALA A 506 -1.42 21.86 3.95
CA ALA A 506 -2.15 23.00 4.47
C ALA A 506 -3.45 22.56 5.15
N ASN A 507 -4.24 21.70 4.50
CA ASN A 507 -5.47 21.17 5.07
C ASN A 507 -5.20 20.35 6.35
N GLY A 508 -4.14 19.54 6.37
CA GLY A 508 -3.71 18.78 7.55
C GLY A 508 -3.29 19.67 8.73
N LEU A 509 -2.65 20.81 8.47
CA LEU A 509 -2.38 21.82 9.51
C LEU A 509 -3.68 22.45 10.04
N LEU A 510 -4.68 22.66 9.19
CA LEU A 510 -5.98 23.20 9.59
C LEU A 510 -6.85 22.19 10.35
N ASP A 511 -6.56 20.88 10.24
CA ASP A 511 -7.18 19.82 11.05
C ASP A 511 -6.69 19.86 12.52
N ARG A 512 -5.64 20.61 12.80
CA ARG A 512 -4.99 20.71 14.10
C ARG A 512 -5.30 22.07 14.75
N PRO A 513 -6.20 22.14 15.75
CA PRO A 513 -6.59 23.40 16.38
C PRO A 513 -5.40 24.23 16.86
N THR A 514 -4.39 23.59 17.46
CA THR A 514 -3.20 24.28 17.98
C THR A 514 -2.35 24.85 16.85
N ALA A 515 -2.13 24.08 15.77
CA ALA A 515 -1.40 24.55 14.59
C ALA A 515 -2.16 25.68 13.87
N ALA A 516 -3.48 25.56 13.70
CA ALA A 516 -4.32 26.60 13.10
C ALA A 516 -4.28 27.91 13.90
N ALA A 517 -4.36 27.83 15.23
CA ALA A 517 -4.25 28.99 16.11
C ALA A 517 -2.87 29.66 15.98
N HIS A 518 -1.79 28.88 15.91
CA HIS A 518 -0.45 29.41 15.71
C HIS A 518 -0.25 30.00 14.30
N LEU A 519 -0.80 29.39 13.25
CA LEU A 519 -0.78 29.95 11.88
C LEU A 519 -1.43 31.34 11.85
N ARG A 520 -2.57 31.51 12.55
CA ARG A 520 -3.24 32.80 12.70
C ARG A 520 -2.37 33.78 13.49
N ALA A 521 -1.88 33.38 14.66
CA ALA A 521 -1.14 34.26 15.57
C ALA A 521 0.20 34.76 14.98
N THR A 522 0.83 33.96 14.12
CA THR A 522 2.10 34.29 13.45
C THR A 522 1.91 35.06 12.13
N GLY A 523 0.68 35.24 11.66
CA GLY A 523 0.38 35.82 10.34
C GLY A 523 0.67 34.89 9.15
N LEU A 524 1.20 33.68 9.39
CA LEU A 524 1.52 32.71 8.34
C LEU A 524 0.27 32.18 7.63
N ALA A 525 -0.89 32.19 8.30
CA ALA A 525 -2.16 31.84 7.68
C ALA A 525 -2.47 32.70 6.45
N GLN A 526 -2.10 34.00 6.45
CA GLN A 526 -2.34 34.90 5.32
C GLN A 526 -1.44 34.55 4.14
N ALA A 527 -0.17 34.21 4.39
CA ALA A 527 0.75 33.76 3.34
C ALA A 527 0.28 32.45 2.70
N VAL A 528 -0.18 31.48 3.51
CA VAL A 528 -0.76 30.23 3.01
C VAL A 528 -2.03 30.50 2.18
N TYR A 529 -2.84 31.46 2.61
CA TYR A 529 -4.06 31.86 1.89
C TYR A 529 -3.75 32.42 0.51
N GLU A 530 -2.79 33.33 0.42
CA GLU A 530 -2.34 33.94 -0.84
C GLU A 530 -1.73 32.91 -1.80
N ALA A 531 -0.90 31.98 -1.28
CA ALA A 531 -0.33 30.90 -2.09
C ALA A 531 -1.42 29.94 -2.62
N LEU A 532 -2.43 29.60 -1.79
CA LEU A 532 -3.57 28.79 -2.23
C LEU A 532 -4.44 29.49 -3.27
N LEU A 533 -4.58 30.81 -3.19
CA LEU A 533 -5.32 31.61 -4.17
C LEU A 533 -4.76 31.45 -5.59
N GLY A 534 -3.42 31.40 -5.72
CA GLY A 534 -2.73 31.11 -6.98
C GLY A 534 -2.89 29.66 -7.49
N SER A 535 -3.40 28.76 -6.65
CA SER A 535 -3.64 27.34 -6.97
C SER A 535 -5.11 27.01 -7.22
N ALA A 536 -6.02 27.97 -7.07
CA ALA A 536 -7.46 27.78 -7.22
C ALA A 536 -7.94 27.82 -8.69
N LEU A 537 -7.10 28.25 -9.64
CA LEU A 537 -7.46 28.24 -11.06
C LEU A 537 -7.18 26.86 -11.66
N TYR A 538 -8.19 26.27 -12.30
CA TYR A 538 -8.07 24.98 -12.96
C TYR A 538 -7.01 25.01 -14.06
N ARG A 539 -6.14 23.99 -14.07
CA ARG A 539 -5.09 23.83 -15.07
C ARG A 539 -5.42 22.64 -15.95
N PRO A 540 -5.83 22.88 -17.20
CA PRO A 540 -6.17 21.77 -18.08
C PRO A 540 -4.95 20.88 -18.31
N ASP A 541 -5.23 19.61 -18.63
CA ASP A 541 -4.24 18.63 -19.08
C ASP A 541 -3.26 18.11 -18.00
N GLU A 542 -3.41 18.57 -16.76
CA GLU A 542 -2.69 18.04 -15.60
C GLU A 542 -3.53 16.95 -14.88
N PRO A 543 -2.98 15.75 -14.62
CA PRO A 543 -3.73 14.62 -14.07
C PRO A 543 -4.31 14.89 -12.67
N CYS A 544 -3.64 15.75 -11.90
CA CYS A 544 -4.06 16.12 -10.54
C CYS A 544 -4.96 17.37 -10.50
N ALA A 545 -5.33 17.97 -11.63
CA ALA A 545 -6.02 19.26 -11.66
C ALA A 545 -7.40 19.22 -10.99
N VAL A 546 -8.16 18.16 -11.23
CA VAL A 546 -9.49 17.96 -10.63
C VAL A 546 -9.41 17.74 -9.12
N PRO A 547 -8.61 16.78 -8.61
CA PRO A 547 -8.40 16.62 -7.16
C PRO A 547 -7.86 17.88 -6.48
N LEU A 548 -6.92 18.58 -7.13
CA LEU A 548 -6.36 19.84 -6.63
C LEU A 548 -7.46 20.89 -6.48
N LEU A 549 -8.27 21.10 -7.51
CA LEU A 549 -9.33 22.11 -7.48
C LEU A 549 -10.31 21.87 -6.32
N GLN A 550 -10.79 20.63 -6.17
CA GLN A 550 -11.68 20.25 -5.07
C GLN A 550 -11.07 20.52 -3.70
N LEU A 551 -9.80 20.12 -3.54
CA LEU A 551 -9.09 20.26 -2.27
C LEU A 551 -8.81 21.72 -1.95
N VAL A 552 -8.36 22.52 -2.92
CA VAL A 552 -8.06 23.95 -2.75
C VAL A 552 -9.30 24.71 -2.29
N PHE A 553 -10.46 24.52 -2.94
CA PHE A 553 -11.69 25.20 -2.52
C PHE A 553 -12.06 24.89 -1.07
N SER A 554 -12.03 23.61 -0.68
CA SER A 554 -12.33 23.23 0.71
C SER A 554 -11.32 23.79 1.71
N THR A 555 -10.04 23.80 1.34
CA THR A 555 -8.95 24.31 2.19
C THR A 555 -9.05 25.82 2.37
N GLN A 556 -9.40 26.56 1.31
CA GLN A 556 -9.59 28.01 1.36
C GLN A 556 -10.76 28.43 2.24
N LEU A 557 -11.90 27.75 2.17
CA LEU A 557 -13.06 28.01 3.04
C LEU A 557 -12.71 27.83 4.53
N ARG A 558 -11.96 26.77 4.85
CA ARG A 558 -11.47 26.52 6.20
C ARG A 558 -10.48 27.59 6.66
N LEU A 559 -9.53 27.94 5.79
CA LEU A 559 -8.51 28.93 6.10
C LEU A 559 -9.11 30.33 6.28
N ALA A 560 -10.15 30.69 5.52
CA ALA A 560 -10.89 31.93 5.72
C ALA A 560 -11.49 32.01 7.14
N SER A 561 -12.02 30.89 7.64
CA SER A 561 -12.57 30.78 9.00
C SER A 561 -11.50 30.79 10.10
N VAL A 562 -10.26 30.40 9.78
CA VAL A 562 -9.12 30.51 10.68
C VAL A 562 -8.61 31.95 10.76
N LEU A 563 -8.53 32.64 9.62
CA LEU A 563 -8.05 34.02 9.53
C LEU A 563 -8.99 35.00 10.22
N ASP A 564 -10.27 34.92 9.88
CA ASP A 564 -11.28 35.88 10.28
C ASP A 564 -12.44 35.15 10.98
N PRO A 565 -13.00 35.72 12.07
CA PRO A 565 -14.18 35.13 12.70
C PRO A 565 -15.32 34.96 11.66
N PRO A 566 -15.98 33.80 11.57
CA PRO A 566 -17.09 33.60 10.66
C PRO A 566 -18.15 34.69 10.80
N HIS A 567 -18.68 35.17 9.67
CA HIS A 567 -19.67 36.26 9.59
C HIS A 567 -19.19 37.64 10.07
N SER A 568 -17.88 37.85 10.27
CA SER A 568 -17.31 39.19 10.42
C SER A 568 -17.16 39.89 9.06
N GLU A 569 -17.05 41.21 9.07
CA GLU A 569 -16.85 42.00 7.85
C GLU A 569 -15.59 41.57 7.06
N PRO A 570 -14.39 41.39 7.68
CA PRO A 570 -13.21 40.89 6.97
C PRO A 570 -13.41 39.48 6.38
N TRP A 571 -14.17 38.64 7.08
CA TRP A 571 -14.50 37.30 6.59
C TRP A 571 -15.37 37.37 5.33
N TYR A 572 -16.38 38.25 5.28
CA TYR A 572 -17.19 38.43 4.08
C TYR A 572 -16.37 38.97 2.91
N GLN A 573 -15.52 39.98 3.13
CA GLN A 573 -14.62 40.50 2.09
C GLN A 573 -13.72 39.40 1.52
N ARG A 574 -13.24 38.50 2.37
CA ARG A 574 -12.46 37.34 1.93
C ARG A 574 -13.28 36.35 1.13
N MET A 575 -14.52 36.07 1.55
CA MET A 575 -15.44 35.22 0.80
C MET A 575 -15.79 35.81 -0.57
N GLU A 576 -15.96 37.13 -0.67
CA GLU A 576 -16.13 37.82 -1.95
C GLU A 576 -14.92 37.62 -2.88
N VAL A 577 -13.70 37.75 -2.35
CA VAL A 577 -12.47 37.47 -3.10
C VAL A 577 -12.43 36.02 -3.59
N LEU A 578 -12.81 35.04 -2.75
CA LEU A 578 -12.85 33.63 -3.15
C LEU A 578 -13.92 33.37 -4.24
N VAL A 579 -15.09 33.98 -4.12
CA VAL A 579 -16.14 33.87 -5.14
C VAL A 579 -15.66 34.48 -6.45
N ASP A 580 -15.14 35.71 -6.44
CA ASP A 580 -14.71 36.43 -7.64
C ASP A 580 -13.48 35.81 -8.29
N GLN A 581 -12.39 35.65 -7.54
CA GLN A 581 -11.09 35.27 -8.06
C GLN A 581 -10.92 33.76 -8.24
N CYS A 582 -11.67 32.93 -7.51
CA CYS A 582 -11.63 31.48 -7.65
C CYS A 582 -12.86 30.96 -8.41
N LEU A 583 -14.05 31.04 -7.82
CA LEU A 583 -15.23 30.34 -8.35
C LEU A 583 -15.67 30.89 -9.71
N LEU A 584 -15.97 32.19 -9.78
CA LEU A 584 -16.46 32.84 -11.00
C LEU A 584 -15.41 32.87 -12.10
N ARG A 585 -14.13 33.05 -11.73
CA ARG A 585 -13.02 32.98 -12.67
C ARG A 585 -12.89 31.61 -13.31
N ASN A 586 -13.09 30.53 -12.56
CA ASN A 586 -13.13 29.18 -13.11
C ASN A 586 -14.36 28.94 -14.00
N PHE A 587 -15.54 29.45 -13.66
CA PHE A 587 -16.70 29.40 -14.56
C PHE A 587 -16.40 30.11 -15.89
N LEU A 588 -15.79 31.30 -15.82
CA LEU A 588 -15.45 32.09 -17.00
C LEU A 588 -14.48 31.38 -17.95
N TYR A 589 -13.40 30.78 -17.44
CA TYR A 589 -12.35 30.19 -18.28
C TYR A 589 -12.51 28.68 -18.51
N HIS A 590 -13.16 27.97 -17.60
CA HIS A 590 -13.20 26.51 -17.57
C HIS A 590 -14.61 25.94 -17.38
N GLY A 591 -15.64 26.79 -17.28
CA GLY A 591 -17.02 26.36 -17.06
C GLY A 591 -17.55 25.43 -18.14
N GLN A 592 -17.07 25.53 -19.39
CA GLN A 592 -17.52 24.66 -20.49
C GLN A 592 -16.92 23.24 -20.46
N ARG A 593 -15.96 22.97 -19.56
CA ARG A 593 -15.36 21.62 -19.46
C ARG A 593 -16.26 20.73 -18.63
N THR A 594 -16.77 19.66 -19.23
CA THR A 594 -17.71 18.73 -18.61
C THR A 594 -17.20 18.10 -17.32
N VAL A 595 -15.90 17.83 -17.23
CA VAL A 595 -15.26 17.27 -16.03
C VAL A 595 -15.18 18.27 -14.87
N VAL A 596 -15.06 19.58 -15.17
CA VAL A 596 -14.80 20.63 -14.17
C VAL A 596 -16.10 21.29 -13.71
N ARG A 597 -17.05 21.50 -14.61
CA ARG A 597 -18.33 22.13 -14.31
C ARG A 597 -19.08 21.53 -13.11
N PRO A 598 -19.22 20.20 -12.93
CA PRO A 598 -19.93 19.65 -11.77
C PRO A 598 -19.22 20.00 -10.46
N ILE A 599 -17.89 20.06 -10.47
CA ILE A 599 -17.08 20.48 -9.32
C ILE A 599 -17.38 21.94 -8.97
N LEU A 600 -17.37 22.84 -9.96
CA LEU A 600 -17.65 24.25 -9.73
C LEU A 600 -19.06 24.47 -9.17
N LEU A 601 -20.05 23.73 -9.67
CA LEU A 601 -21.43 23.78 -9.17
C LEU A 601 -21.55 23.24 -7.75
N ASP A 602 -20.89 22.12 -7.42
CA ASP A 602 -20.85 21.60 -6.04
C ASP A 602 -20.15 22.59 -5.10
N GLN A 603 -19.08 23.27 -5.54
CA GLN A 603 -18.45 24.32 -4.73
C GLN A 603 -19.34 25.56 -4.60
N LEU A 604 -20.07 25.95 -5.64
CA LEU A 604 -21.07 27.03 -5.57
C LEU A 604 -22.06 26.74 -4.44
N ALA A 605 -22.60 25.52 -4.38
CA ALA A 605 -23.51 25.10 -3.31
C ALA A 605 -22.89 25.30 -1.92
N ARG A 606 -21.63 24.89 -1.74
CA ARG A 606 -20.88 25.06 -0.47
C ARG A 606 -20.63 26.53 -0.13
N TYR A 607 -20.30 27.37 -1.10
CA TYR A 607 -20.15 28.82 -0.89
C TYR A 607 -21.47 29.44 -0.43
N VAL A 608 -22.59 29.08 -1.06
CA VAL A 608 -23.92 29.56 -0.67
C VAL A 608 -24.30 29.11 0.73
N GLU A 609 -24.07 27.84 1.08
CA GLU A 609 -24.29 27.30 2.43
C GLU A 609 -23.45 28.04 3.48
N THR A 610 -22.18 28.31 3.15
CA THR A 610 -21.24 28.96 4.06
C THR A 610 -21.56 30.45 4.26
N MET A 611 -21.87 31.17 3.17
CA MET A 611 -22.17 32.61 3.21
C MET A 611 -23.61 32.92 3.67
N GLY A 612 -24.53 31.97 3.54
CA GLY A 612 -25.94 32.15 3.82
C GLY A 612 -26.55 33.27 2.96
N LEU A 613 -27.25 34.21 3.61
CA LEU A 613 -27.95 35.30 2.93
C LEU A 613 -27.01 36.22 2.12
N SER A 614 -25.74 36.35 2.51
CA SER A 614 -24.77 37.20 1.81
C SER A 614 -24.45 36.69 0.40
N ALA A 615 -24.71 35.42 0.09
CA ALA A 615 -24.60 34.91 -1.27
C ALA A 615 -25.59 35.60 -2.25
N THR A 616 -26.58 36.34 -1.75
CA THR A 616 -27.50 37.13 -2.58
C THR A 616 -26.79 38.21 -3.42
N LEU A 617 -25.58 38.63 -3.03
CA LEU A 617 -24.73 39.53 -3.83
C LEU A 617 -24.37 38.94 -5.20
N PHE A 618 -24.27 37.61 -5.29
CA PHE A 618 -23.86 36.88 -6.48
C PHE A 618 -25.01 36.12 -7.16
N ILE A 619 -26.24 36.24 -6.64
CA ILE A 619 -27.40 35.42 -7.04
C ILE A 619 -27.67 35.44 -8.54
N LYS A 620 -27.51 36.59 -9.20
CA LYS A 620 -27.71 36.71 -10.64
C LYS A 620 -26.79 35.76 -11.40
N VAL A 621 -25.51 35.75 -11.05
CA VAL A 621 -24.50 34.93 -11.73
C VAL A 621 -24.69 33.47 -11.37
N PHE A 622 -24.88 33.17 -10.08
CA PHE A 622 -25.08 31.79 -9.62
C PHE A 622 -26.31 31.12 -10.24
N VAL A 623 -27.45 31.80 -10.27
CA VAL A 623 -28.67 31.28 -10.92
C VAL A 623 -28.44 31.13 -12.43
N THR A 624 -27.74 32.06 -13.07
CA THR A 624 -27.44 31.96 -14.51
C THR A 624 -26.62 30.71 -14.81
N GLU A 625 -25.52 30.47 -14.09
CA GLU A 625 -24.66 29.30 -14.32
C GLU A 625 -25.40 27.97 -14.06
N CYS A 626 -26.22 27.90 -13.00
CA CYS A 626 -27.03 26.71 -12.74
C CYS A 626 -28.07 26.48 -13.83
N CYS A 627 -28.80 27.53 -14.23
CA CYS A 627 -29.83 27.44 -15.26
C CYS A 627 -29.26 27.10 -16.64
N LEU A 628 -28.06 27.59 -16.98
CA LEU A 628 -27.35 27.22 -18.19
C LEU A 628 -26.95 25.73 -18.17
N SER A 629 -26.37 25.29 -17.05
CA SER A 629 -25.95 23.89 -16.85
C SER A 629 -27.11 22.89 -16.94
N LEU A 630 -28.31 23.27 -16.49
CA LEU A 630 -29.52 22.45 -16.58
C LEU A 630 -30.18 22.41 -17.97
N ARG A 631 -29.82 23.35 -18.86
CA ARG A 631 -30.36 23.40 -20.23
C ARG A 631 -29.48 22.61 -21.22
N GLU A 632 -28.38 22.02 -20.76
CA GLU A 632 -27.53 21.19 -21.61
C GLU A 632 -28.24 19.85 -21.91
N GLU A 633 -28.04 19.32 -23.11
CA GLU A 633 -28.63 18.03 -23.50
C GLU A 633 -27.77 16.89 -22.95
N ILE A 634 -28.35 15.93 -22.23
CA ILE A 634 -27.58 14.88 -21.55
C ILE A 634 -26.99 13.86 -22.54
N ARG A 635 -27.71 13.56 -23.63
CA ARG A 635 -27.28 12.68 -24.75
C ARG A 635 -26.60 11.37 -24.33
N GLY A 636 -27.09 10.71 -23.29
CA GLY A 636 -26.55 9.45 -22.78
C GLY A 636 -25.19 9.59 -22.07
N SER A 637 -24.75 10.80 -21.72
CA SER A 637 -23.47 11.04 -21.04
C SER A 637 -23.65 11.11 -19.52
N ALA A 638 -22.93 10.26 -18.80
CA ALA A 638 -22.89 10.27 -17.33
C ALA A 638 -22.32 11.59 -16.78
N ASP A 639 -21.35 12.20 -17.46
CA ASP A 639 -20.74 13.47 -17.04
C ASP A 639 -21.73 14.63 -17.15
N LEU A 640 -22.53 14.68 -18.21
CA LEU A 640 -23.57 15.70 -18.38
C LEU A 640 -24.70 15.52 -17.35
N LEU A 641 -25.06 14.27 -17.03
CA LEU A 641 -25.98 14.02 -15.91
C LEU A 641 -25.39 14.48 -14.56
N ALA A 642 -24.09 14.30 -14.34
CA ALA A 642 -23.42 14.80 -13.13
C ALA A 642 -23.47 16.33 -13.04
N ILE A 643 -23.34 17.05 -14.16
CA ILE A 643 -23.51 18.52 -14.23
C ILE A 643 -24.93 18.90 -13.80
N HIS A 644 -25.95 18.24 -14.33
CA HIS A 644 -27.34 18.52 -13.98
C HIS A 644 -27.61 18.30 -12.49
N LEU A 645 -27.10 17.20 -11.92
CA LEU A 645 -27.21 16.90 -10.49
C LEU A 645 -26.54 17.96 -9.63
N ALA A 646 -25.32 18.37 -9.98
CA ALA A 646 -24.59 19.41 -9.25
C ALA A 646 -25.31 20.77 -9.35
N ALA A 647 -25.84 21.12 -10.52
CA ALA A 647 -26.61 22.35 -10.72
C ALA A 647 -27.91 22.37 -9.89
N LEU A 648 -28.63 21.24 -9.80
CA LEU A 648 -29.82 21.12 -8.94
C LEU A 648 -29.48 21.30 -7.46
N ARG A 649 -28.38 20.69 -6.98
CA ARG A 649 -27.93 20.88 -5.58
C ARG A 649 -27.59 22.33 -5.30
N ALA A 650 -26.91 22.99 -6.23
CA ALA A 650 -26.55 24.39 -6.10
C ALA A 650 -27.80 25.31 -6.10
N LEU A 651 -28.79 25.05 -6.96
CA LEU A 651 -30.08 25.74 -6.91
C LEU A 651 -30.86 25.46 -5.63
N HIS A 652 -30.83 24.24 -5.12
CA HIS A 652 -31.45 23.90 -3.85
C HIS A 652 -30.80 24.69 -2.70
N SER A 653 -29.47 24.75 -2.65
CA SER A 653 -28.75 25.58 -1.67
C SER A 653 -29.14 27.07 -1.78
N LEU A 654 -29.22 27.60 -3.00
CA LEU A 654 -29.74 28.96 -3.24
C LEU A 654 -31.19 29.11 -2.75
N ALA A 655 -32.05 28.13 -3.00
CA ALA A 655 -33.45 28.15 -2.56
C ALA A 655 -33.57 28.19 -1.04
N VAL A 656 -32.71 27.47 -0.32
CA VAL A 656 -32.67 27.44 1.14
C VAL A 656 -32.16 28.77 1.71
N HIS A 657 -31.06 29.30 1.18
CA HIS A 657 -30.35 30.43 1.79
C HIS A 657 -30.66 31.81 1.19
N CYS A 658 -31.17 31.88 -0.04
CA CYS A 658 -31.38 33.11 -0.80
C CYS A 658 -32.84 33.32 -1.26
N ARG A 659 -33.80 32.54 -0.72
CA ARG A 659 -35.22 32.55 -1.11
C ARG A 659 -35.83 33.94 -1.38
N PRO A 660 -35.68 34.95 -0.50
CA PRO A 660 -36.38 36.23 -0.67
C PRO A 660 -35.99 37.00 -1.95
N ARG A 661 -34.87 36.65 -2.58
CA ARG A 661 -34.37 37.28 -3.81
C ARG A 661 -34.52 36.39 -5.05
N LEU A 662 -34.92 35.13 -4.88
CA LEU A 662 -35.04 34.17 -5.98
C LEU A 662 -36.29 34.33 -6.82
N ASP A 663 -37.36 34.95 -6.30
CA ASP A 663 -38.63 35.10 -7.01
C ASP A 663 -38.47 35.78 -8.38
N ARG A 664 -37.52 36.72 -8.50
CA ARG A 664 -37.18 37.40 -9.75
C ARG A 664 -36.67 36.45 -10.84
N TYR A 665 -36.09 35.32 -10.46
CA TYR A 665 -35.50 34.31 -11.34
C TYR A 665 -36.35 33.05 -11.47
N ALA A 666 -37.52 33.01 -10.85
CA ALA A 666 -38.37 31.82 -10.78
C ALA A 666 -38.69 31.25 -12.17
N SER A 667 -39.01 32.10 -13.14
CA SER A 667 -39.34 31.66 -14.51
C SER A 667 -38.18 30.95 -15.21
N ASP A 668 -36.95 31.46 -15.04
CA ASP A 668 -35.75 30.85 -15.61
C ASP A 668 -35.42 29.52 -14.94
N ILE A 669 -35.54 29.46 -13.61
CA ILE A 669 -35.33 28.25 -12.82
C ILE A 669 -36.34 27.17 -13.22
N TYR A 670 -37.64 27.48 -13.22
CA TYR A 670 -38.66 26.50 -13.59
C TYR A 670 -38.48 26.00 -15.02
N ARG A 671 -38.15 26.88 -15.97
CA ARG A 671 -37.88 26.48 -17.35
C ARG A 671 -36.68 25.55 -17.43
N SER A 672 -35.57 25.89 -16.78
CA SER A 672 -34.34 25.07 -16.78
C SER A 672 -34.56 23.71 -16.11
N VAL A 673 -35.25 23.66 -14.97
CA VAL A 673 -35.58 22.41 -14.28
C VAL A 673 -36.51 21.54 -15.13
N ALA A 674 -37.51 22.14 -15.79
CA ALA A 674 -38.40 21.40 -16.70
C ALA A 674 -37.65 20.80 -17.90
N VAL A 675 -36.70 21.54 -18.49
CA VAL A 675 -35.81 21.01 -19.55
C VAL A 675 -34.97 19.86 -19.02
N ALA A 676 -34.26 20.05 -17.90
CA ALA A 676 -33.45 19.00 -17.28
C ALA A 676 -34.28 17.75 -16.94
N TRP A 677 -35.51 17.93 -16.48
CA TRP A 677 -36.44 16.84 -16.21
C TRP A 677 -36.84 16.10 -17.47
N ALA A 678 -37.18 16.80 -18.54
CA ALA A 678 -37.52 16.19 -19.83
C ALA A 678 -36.32 15.38 -20.37
N GLU A 679 -35.11 15.96 -20.37
CA GLU A 679 -33.88 15.30 -20.77
C GLU A 679 -33.63 14.02 -19.95
N ALA A 680 -33.75 14.08 -18.62
CA ALA A 680 -33.57 12.90 -17.78
C ALA A 680 -34.61 11.79 -18.04
N HIS A 681 -35.78 12.13 -18.63
CA HIS A 681 -36.82 11.17 -19.01
C HIS A 681 -36.72 10.67 -20.44
N ASP A 682 -35.83 11.23 -21.26
CA ASP A 682 -35.57 10.74 -22.61
C ASP A 682 -35.18 9.25 -22.58
N PRO A 683 -35.77 8.41 -23.46
CA PRO A 683 -35.37 7.02 -23.65
C PRO A 683 -33.86 6.79 -23.76
N ALA A 684 -33.13 7.70 -24.42
CA ALA A 684 -31.68 7.63 -24.58
C ALA A 684 -30.91 7.74 -23.25
N ASN A 685 -31.55 8.28 -22.21
CA ASN A 685 -30.97 8.49 -20.88
C ASN A 685 -31.48 7.49 -19.84
N GLN A 686 -32.19 6.43 -20.24
CA GLN A 686 -32.80 5.48 -19.29
C GLN A 686 -31.79 4.67 -18.49
N ASP A 687 -30.64 4.33 -19.09
CA ASP A 687 -29.64 3.44 -18.49
C ASP A 687 -28.59 4.18 -17.64
N LEU A 688 -28.70 5.51 -17.51
CA LEU A 688 -27.74 6.29 -16.75
C LEU A 688 -27.87 6.07 -15.23
N ALA A 689 -26.79 5.60 -14.62
CA ALA A 689 -26.67 5.49 -13.17
C ALA A 689 -26.88 6.87 -12.51
N GLY A 690 -27.75 6.95 -11.48
CA GLY A 690 -28.04 8.18 -10.76
C GLY A 690 -29.36 8.87 -11.12
N LYS A 691 -30.10 8.39 -12.12
CA LYS A 691 -31.43 8.91 -12.49
C LYS A 691 -32.44 8.94 -11.33
N SER A 692 -32.38 7.98 -10.42
CA SER A 692 -33.22 7.97 -9.21
C SER A 692 -32.92 9.15 -8.28
N ARG A 693 -31.63 9.44 -8.05
CA ARG A 693 -31.19 10.62 -7.27
C ARG A 693 -31.57 11.93 -7.98
N PHE A 694 -31.47 11.97 -9.30
CA PHE A 694 -31.91 13.12 -10.08
C PHE A 694 -33.39 13.41 -9.87
N ARG A 695 -34.24 12.37 -9.95
CA ARG A 695 -35.68 12.51 -9.69
C ARG A 695 -35.97 13.04 -8.29
N GLN A 696 -35.25 12.56 -7.28
CA GLN A 696 -35.39 13.03 -5.89
C GLN A 696 -34.98 14.49 -5.68
N HIS A 697 -34.02 15.00 -6.45
CA HIS A 697 -33.60 16.40 -6.33
C HIS A 697 -34.52 17.39 -7.06
N VAL A 698 -35.25 16.93 -8.09
CA VAL A 698 -36.20 17.78 -8.83
C VAL A 698 -37.55 17.90 -8.10
N VAL A 699 -38.00 16.81 -7.47
CA VAL A 699 -39.21 16.78 -6.62
C VAL A 699 -38.94 17.55 -5.33
#